data_AF-A0A6V8MQG7-F1
#
_entry.id   AF-A0A6V8MQG7-F1
#
_cell.length_a   1.000
_cell.length_b   1.000
_cell.length_c   1.000
_cell.angle_alpha   90.00
_cell.angle_beta   90.00
_cell.angle_gamma   90.00
#
_symmetry.space_group_name_H-M   'P 1'
#
loop_
_entity.id
_entity.type
_entity.pdbx_description
1 polymer ?
#
loop_
_entity_poly.entity_id
_entity_poly.type
_entity_poly.pdbx_seq_one_letter_code
_entity_poly.pdbx_strand_id
1 'polypeptide(L)'
;MWEASLQSAEKLLNSPRIPSCEEIITLIKRVNPTSLQLSEAEREQGYRVKNRLQNLLLEEYGATFHLVNHPFSPDIILIKHTTLPSVDACHADLKALSPKALDTVGALPSPQTAAPAQSEGKKKGKKTSTDSSPRETLANAEALLAQYEYPQAGELLNSLRISDMKELPLLAKAARLLVEEMGAYPKAIELLLAQPKQVLRDKSIRELLALTYYGNGMVPEARALFGESQPADLGKMALLAYADLCFKDGNLTQAYHLLKRSEEKEGFVAAFPGLRKEIETALTREAEPFYCRAEKAYAEADIPRTELLLNQALSLYPDFQRARQLAREVEAGKARSRLADLWASFESCEVPAKRLELLLRIQELDKAGADNVKNLIAREKQRLNQESVAEQLRALEQFAAQKNWEECIDSLLRLSRQAEQADFARACRISPLFSVLDQNRRLQRLSPDEIKKSWLDFVRLKRLEEEETGTACWELAQELKPLFQGYPEFHEVYQELLEQVRENEREEIYNLLERLDELRQQEEPPIAEVKQLVAQMRRLTLHLPAGEAAELRKAAEGTLTQLTAADAEDLGDLETALRLGNAATAARIKAYFGEPWYQPMVASIEEKVATAFHIEATPIDFSFAPELVVDLSTRNPDLGLCRMGSSEHHLVLREAEDTLIVVDLRRQAATRYRSENFKDLELMDVLPDRDLFLLINVKNKVSVWRTLLCGEQSRFTAQFEINENFFYGAGACFMGLFMSSVKDNVYFAFIQEGERFRGVKMSLDLESTVIGACEYGSESCAVHRLSNQPDRFLVMTEHLSTVLEGNFTTSRGQGWTGVNFLVEPFGIDRLHSLIYARGDGIVNVLNTKLRAIKQHLNAESVWHFTMPDLAHICTETQTMLLDVGGVKILYNMVTNKFSQKFSASRLWFTATPRRSYFWEFDDTKSALRIKDVSRELENLLEWRTLLPKNSTEEDAALFVHQLEDLEYFTVVKPAGPERLAEEAASSAGGNLAQPSAEQTEEGEHERGEE
;
A
#
# COMPACT_ATOMS: atom_id res chain seq x y z
N MET A 1 28.61 -20.17 32.56
CA MET A 1 27.34 -20.79 32.13
C MET A 1 27.23 -22.26 32.58
N TRP A 2 28.30 -23.07 32.45
CA TRP A 2 28.32 -24.47 32.93
C TRP A 2 28.24 -24.59 34.46
N GLU A 3 29.00 -23.80 35.22
CA GLU A 3 28.94 -23.79 36.70
C GLU A 3 27.53 -23.50 37.25
N ALA A 4 26.82 -22.54 36.66
CA ALA A 4 25.43 -22.25 37.01
C ALA A 4 24.52 -23.46 36.74
N SER A 5 24.74 -24.19 35.63
CA SER A 5 24.00 -25.42 35.32
C SER A 5 24.32 -26.55 36.30
N LEU A 6 25.57 -26.62 36.77
CA LEU A 6 26.02 -27.58 37.76
C LEU A 6 25.42 -27.30 39.15
N GLN A 7 25.40 -26.03 39.58
CA GLN A 7 24.71 -25.61 40.81
C GLN A 7 23.21 -25.90 40.75
N SER A 8 22.57 -25.67 39.60
CA SER A 8 21.16 -26.03 39.38
C SER A 8 20.94 -27.55 39.47
N ALA A 9 21.84 -28.36 38.89
CA ALA A 9 21.77 -29.82 38.97
C ALA A 9 21.96 -30.34 40.41
N GLU A 10 22.90 -29.80 41.16
CA GLU A 10 23.12 -30.18 42.56
C GLU A 10 21.96 -29.77 43.47
N LYS A 11 21.36 -28.59 43.23
CA LYS A 11 20.13 -28.18 43.91
C LYS A 11 18.97 -29.14 43.62
N LEU A 12 18.82 -29.57 42.35
CA LEU A 12 17.78 -30.51 41.95
C LEU A 12 17.96 -31.88 42.64
N LEU A 13 19.18 -32.42 42.65
CA LEU A 13 19.51 -33.71 43.26
C LEU A 13 19.28 -33.75 44.79
N ASN A 14 19.26 -32.59 45.44
CA ASN A 14 19.01 -32.46 46.88
C ASN A 14 17.59 -31.95 47.19
N SER A 15 16.76 -31.76 46.17
CA SER A 15 15.39 -31.28 46.30
C SER A 15 14.48 -32.42 46.78
N PRO A 16 13.53 -32.16 47.71
CA PRO A 16 12.48 -33.12 48.04
C PRO A 16 11.38 -33.21 46.95
N ARG A 17 11.39 -32.30 45.97
CA ARG A 17 10.47 -32.29 44.81
C ARG A 17 10.90 -33.36 43.80
N ILE A 18 9.94 -34.11 43.25
CA ILE A 18 10.18 -34.99 42.11
C ILE A 18 10.34 -34.13 40.83
N PRO A 19 11.53 -34.10 40.19
CA PRO A 19 11.77 -33.27 39.02
C PRO A 19 11.25 -33.92 37.74
N SER A 20 10.92 -33.13 36.72
CA SER A 20 10.35 -33.68 35.48
C SER A 20 11.41 -34.44 34.64
N CYS A 21 10.96 -35.40 33.83
CA CYS A 21 11.83 -36.15 32.93
C CYS A 21 12.63 -35.23 31.99
N GLU A 22 11.99 -34.20 31.41
CA GLU A 22 12.65 -33.20 30.56
C GLU A 22 13.66 -32.35 31.33
N GLU A 23 13.34 -31.92 32.56
CA GLU A 23 14.26 -31.16 33.41
C GLU A 23 15.54 -31.96 33.70
N ILE A 24 15.39 -33.25 34.04
CA ILE A 24 16.52 -34.14 34.31
C ILE A 24 17.35 -34.33 33.03
N ILE A 25 16.73 -34.66 31.89
CA ILE A 25 17.43 -34.86 30.61
C ILE A 25 18.15 -33.58 30.16
N THR A 26 17.51 -32.42 30.31
CA THR A 26 18.10 -31.12 29.96
C THR A 26 19.33 -30.83 30.80
N LEU A 27 19.26 -31.08 32.11
CA LEU A 27 20.41 -30.92 33.00
C LEU A 27 21.51 -31.92 32.67
N ILE A 28 21.19 -33.20 32.41
CA ILE A 28 22.16 -34.21 31.96
C ILE A 28 22.91 -33.71 30.72
N LYS A 29 22.20 -33.16 29.72
CA LYS A 29 22.81 -32.60 28.50
C LYS A 29 23.69 -31.38 28.79
N ARG A 30 23.26 -30.48 29.67
CA ARG A 30 23.99 -29.24 30.02
C ARG A 30 25.23 -29.48 30.90
N VAL A 31 25.21 -30.48 31.77
CA VAL A 31 26.36 -30.82 32.62
C VAL A 31 27.35 -31.78 31.95
N ASN A 32 26.97 -32.41 30.82
CA ASN A 32 27.79 -33.38 30.11
C ASN A 32 29.14 -32.77 29.65
N PRO A 33 30.29 -33.24 30.15
CA PRO A 33 31.60 -32.65 29.85
C PRO A 33 32.11 -32.90 28.42
N THR A 34 31.52 -33.85 27.68
CA THR A 34 32.11 -34.47 26.46
C THR A 34 32.32 -33.49 25.29
N SER A 35 31.71 -32.30 25.31
CA SER A 35 31.86 -31.25 24.29
C SER A 35 32.35 -29.91 24.85
N LEU A 36 32.77 -29.87 26.12
CA LEU A 36 33.20 -28.66 26.81
C LEU A 36 34.70 -28.75 27.11
N GLN A 37 35.47 -27.70 26.78
CA GLN A 37 36.91 -27.61 27.06
C GLN A 37 37.17 -27.32 28.55
N LEU A 38 36.75 -28.25 29.44
CA LEU A 38 36.86 -28.11 30.90
C LEU A 38 38.20 -28.66 31.41
N SER A 39 38.63 -28.18 32.58
CA SER A 39 39.76 -28.78 33.29
C SER A 39 39.45 -30.21 33.72
N GLU A 40 40.48 -31.01 34.04
CA GLU A 40 40.30 -32.40 34.41
C GLU A 40 39.44 -32.59 35.68
N ALA A 41 39.61 -31.73 36.68
CA ALA A 41 38.83 -31.74 37.91
C ALA A 41 37.35 -31.39 37.67
N GLU A 42 37.07 -30.40 36.83
CA GLU A 42 35.71 -30.02 36.45
C GLU A 42 35.04 -31.09 35.59
N ARG A 43 35.80 -31.74 34.70
CA ARG A 43 35.32 -32.86 33.89
C ARG A 43 34.89 -34.04 34.78
N GLU A 44 35.68 -34.38 35.79
CA GLU A 44 35.33 -35.42 36.76
C GLU A 44 34.08 -35.05 37.58
N GLN A 45 34.00 -33.80 38.06
CA GLN A 45 32.83 -33.30 38.77
C GLN A 45 31.56 -33.34 37.89
N GLY A 46 31.67 -32.96 36.63
CA GLY A 46 30.59 -33.01 35.65
C GLY A 46 30.10 -34.43 35.39
N TYR A 47 31.00 -35.40 35.21
CA TYR A 47 30.60 -36.81 35.06
C TYR A 47 29.95 -37.37 36.33
N ARG A 48 30.44 -37.01 37.52
CA ARG A 48 29.82 -37.43 38.79
C ARG A 48 28.38 -36.93 38.91
N VAL A 49 28.13 -35.65 38.61
CA VAL A 49 26.78 -35.06 38.64
C VAL A 49 25.89 -35.66 37.55
N LYS A 50 26.43 -35.85 36.33
CA LYS A 50 25.74 -36.51 35.22
C LYS A 50 25.27 -37.92 35.60
N ASN A 51 26.14 -38.74 36.21
CA ASN A 51 25.81 -40.11 36.60
C ASN A 51 24.71 -40.12 37.68
N ARG A 52 24.76 -39.20 38.66
CA ARG A 52 23.70 -39.06 39.67
C ARG A 52 22.36 -38.67 39.04
N LEU A 53 22.35 -37.78 38.06
CA LEU A 53 21.14 -37.42 37.31
C LEU A 53 20.62 -38.57 36.44
N GLN A 54 21.50 -39.37 35.83
CA GLN A 54 21.11 -40.56 35.05
C GLN A 54 20.50 -41.64 35.94
N ASN A 55 21.02 -41.83 37.16
CA ASN A 55 20.41 -42.69 38.17
C ASN A 55 19.04 -42.16 38.60
N LEU A 56 18.92 -40.87 38.91
CA LEU A 56 17.64 -40.27 39.26
C LEU A 56 16.60 -40.43 38.13
N LEU A 57 17.02 -40.26 36.87
CA LEU A 57 16.15 -40.47 35.70
C LEU A 57 15.60 -41.89 35.67
N LEU A 58 16.46 -42.90 35.80
CA LEU A 58 16.05 -44.30 35.73
C LEU A 58 15.30 -44.77 36.99
N GLU A 59 15.64 -44.26 38.17
CA GLU A 59 14.93 -44.62 39.40
C GLU A 59 13.48 -44.07 39.41
N GLU A 60 13.25 -42.86 38.88
CA GLU A 60 11.93 -42.25 38.86
C GLU A 60 11.11 -42.58 37.60
N TYR A 61 11.78 -42.87 36.48
CA TYR A 61 11.16 -43.05 35.16
C TYR A 61 11.58 -44.34 34.43
N GLY A 62 12.27 -45.28 35.07
CA GLY A 62 12.90 -46.43 34.40
C GLY A 62 11.97 -47.25 33.49
N ALA A 63 10.69 -47.36 33.83
CA ALA A 63 9.69 -48.07 33.03
C ALA A 63 9.43 -47.43 31.65
N THR A 64 9.70 -46.12 31.50
CA THR A 64 9.56 -45.40 30.22
C THR A 64 10.82 -45.48 29.36
N PHE A 65 11.88 -46.13 29.82
CA PHE A 65 13.15 -46.25 29.12
C PHE A 65 13.57 -47.72 28.91
N HIS A 66 14.36 -47.97 27.87
CA HIS A 66 15.06 -49.23 27.66
C HIS A 66 16.55 -48.96 27.42
N LEU A 67 17.39 -49.93 27.78
CA LEU A 67 18.84 -49.83 27.67
C LEU A 67 19.32 -50.58 26.43
N VAL A 68 20.09 -49.91 25.58
CA VAL A 68 20.69 -50.48 24.37
C VAL A 68 22.21 -50.38 24.45
N ASN A 69 22.92 -51.48 24.20
CA ASN A 69 24.39 -51.48 24.21
C ASN A 69 24.95 -50.56 23.12
N HIS A 70 26.01 -49.80 23.43
CA HIS A 70 26.70 -48.98 22.44
C HIS A 70 27.47 -49.86 21.45
N PRO A 71 27.38 -49.62 20.12
CA PRO A 71 27.94 -50.51 19.10
C PRO A 71 29.46 -50.68 19.16
N PHE A 72 30.17 -49.75 19.80
CA PHE A 72 31.65 -49.74 19.86
C PHE A 72 32.22 -49.83 21.29
N SER A 73 31.39 -49.90 22.33
CA SER A 73 31.88 -50.02 23.72
C SER A 73 30.90 -50.81 24.58
N PRO A 74 31.29 -51.96 25.14
CA PRO A 74 30.41 -52.81 25.95
C PRO A 74 30.10 -52.23 27.33
N ASP A 75 30.94 -51.31 27.83
CA ASP A 75 30.75 -50.64 29.12
C ASP A 75 29.82 -49.42 29.02
N ILE A 76 29.42 -49.00 27.81
CA ILE A 76 28.54 -47.84 27.59
C ILE A 76 27.18 -48.31 27.09
N ILE A 77 26.13 -47.79 27.70
CA ILE A 77 24.74 -48.02 27.29
C ILE A 77 24.07 -46.71 26.86
N LEU A 78 23.10 -46.85 25.96
CA LEU A 78 22.19 -45.81 25.51
C LEU A 78 20.87 -45.97 26.28
N ILE A 79 20.45 -44.91 26.98
CA ILE A 79 19.13 -44.86 27.60
C ILE A 79 18.16 -44.35 26.52
N LYS A 80 17.15 -45.13 26.16
CA LYS A 80 16.22 -44.74 25.08
C LYS A 80 14.79 -44.76 25.55
N HIS A 81 14.05 -43.68 25.27
CA HIS A 81 12.64 -43.63 25.61
C HIS A 81 11.87 -44.69 24.82
N THR A 82 11.01 -45.45 25.49
CA THR A 82 10.32 -46.61 24.94
C THR A 82 9.30 -46.22 23.86
N THR A 83 8.63 -45.07 24.02
CA THR A 83 7.53 -44.65 23.13
C THR A 83 7.87 -43.49 22.20
N LEU A 84 8.98 -42.76 22.42
CA LEU A 84 9.31 -41.53 21.70
C LEU A 84 10.75 -41.56 21.17
N PRO A 85 10.97 -41.83 19.87
CA PRO A 85 12.31 -41.97 19.31
C PRO A 85 13.11 -40.66 19.26
N SER A 86 12.47 -39.50 19.42
CA SER A 86 13.13 -38.19 19.45
C SER A 86 13.70 -37.84 20.83
N VAL A 87 13.35 -38.64 21.85
CA VAL A 87 13.80 -38.50 23.23
C VAL A 87 14.98 -39.46 23.42
N ASP A 88 16.06 -39.18 22.69
CA ASP A 88 17.32 -39.90 22.85
C ASP A 88 18.00 -39.42 24.14
N ALA A 89 18.16 -40.34 25.11
CA ALA A 89 18.75 -40.06 26.41
C ALA A 89 20.20 -40.61 26.47
N CYS A 90 21.15 -39.72 26.25
CA CYS A 90 22.46 -39.68 26.91
C CYS A 90 23.21 -41.01 27.18
N HIS A 91 24.41 -41.17 26.60
CA HIS A 91 25.37 -42.23 26.95
C HIS A 91 25.61 -42.30 28.47
N ALA A 92 25.44 -43.49 29.06
CA ALA A 92 25.72 -43.80 30.45
C ALA A 92 26.77 -44.92 30.55
N ASP A 93 27.66 -44.83 31.54
CA ASP A 93 28.54 -45.93 31.90
C ASP A 93 27.74 -46.94 32.73
N LEU A 94 27.70 -48.20 32.29
CA LEU A 94 26.96 -49.27 32.95
C LEU A 94 27.40 -49.46 34.41
N LYS A 95 28.70 -49.25 34.71
CA LYS A 95 29.25 -49.41 36.07
C LYS A 95 28.86 -48.26 37.01
N ALA A 96 28.41 -47.13 36.46
CA ALA A 96 28.00 -45.96 37.22
C ALA A 96 26.50 -45.94 37.55
N LEU A 97 25.72 -46.89 37.01
CA LEU A 97 24.30 -47.05 37.34
C LEU A 97 24.10 -47.87 38.61
N SER A 98 23.17 -47.43 39.45
CA SER A 98 22.81 -48.07 40.71
C SER A 98 22.00 -49.35 40.42
N PRO A 99 22.06 -50.36 41.30
CA PRO A 99 21.20 -51.54 41.17
C PRO A 99 19.71 -51.17 41.10
N LYS A 100 19.29 -50.18 41.91
CA LYS A 100 17.92 -49.67 41.91
C LYS A 100 17.51 -49.06 40.56
N ALA A 101 18.42 -48.35 39.88
CA ALA A 101 18.18 -47.80 38.55
C ALA A 101 18.11 -48.87 37.45
N LEU A 102 18.79 -50.01 37.63
CA LEU A 102 18.75 -51.13 36.68
C LEU A 102 17.50 -51.99 36.87
N ASP A 103 17.04 -52.16 38.11
CA ASP A 103 15.85 -52.93 38.45
C ASP A 103 14.54 -52.28 37.93
N THR A 104 14.55 -50.97 37.68
CA THR A 104 13.38 -50.22 37.19
C THR A 104 13.22 -50.25 35.67
N VAL A 105 14.20 -50.76 34.91
CA VAL A 105 14.17 -50.86 33.44
C VAL A 105 13.82 -52.30 33.04
N GLY A 106 12.93 -52.47 32.06
CA GLY A 106 12.58 -53.79 31.52
C GLY A 106 13.80 -54.61 31.04
N ALA A 107 13.74 -55.93 31.22
CA ALA A 107 14.87 -56.86 31.09
C ALA A 107 15.85 -56.55 29.92
N LEU A 108 17.14 -56.42 30.26
CA LEU A 108 18.25 -56.26 29.31
C LEU A 108 18.21 -57.35 28.22
N PRO A 109 18.34 -56.99 26.92
CA PRO A 109 18.55 -57.99 25.88
C PRO A 109 19.86 -58.74 26.15
N SER A 110 19.77 -60.05 26.36
CA SER A 110 20.95 -60.91 26.52
C SER A 110 21.87 -60.77 25.29
N PRO A 111 23.20 -60.68 25.46
CA PRO A 111 24.12 -60.47 24.34
C PRO A 111 24.11 -61.70 23.43
N GLN A 112 23.38 -61.62 22.32
CA GLN A 112 23.43 -62.66 21.29
C GLN A 112 24.71 -62.48 20.47
N THR A 113 25.62 -63.41 20.68
CA THR A 113 26.76 -63.76 19.83
C THR A 113 26.38 -63.75 18.35
N ALA A 114 27.19 -63.08 17.54
CA ALA A 114 27.09 -63.10 16.08
C ALA A 114 27.16 -64.54 15.55
N ALA A 115 26.16 -64.94 14.77
CA ALA A 115 26.22 -66.06 13.84
C ALA A 115 25.45 -65.68 12.55
N PRO A 116 25.91 -66.14 11.37
CA PRO A 116 25.64 -65.48 10.10
C PRO A 116 24.26 -65.83 9.54
N ALA A 117 23.79 -64.95 8.67
CA ALA A 117 22.57 -65.10 7.88
C ALA A 117 22.52 -66.43 7.12
N GLN A 118 21.43 -67.19 7.28
CA GLN A 118 20.71 -67.82 6.17
C GLN A 118 19.30 -68.29 6.58
N SER A 119 18.37 -67.90 5.71
CA SER A 119 17.04 -68.42 5.38
C SER A 119 16.40 -69.51 6.23
N GLU A 120 15.12 -69.28 6.57
CA GLU A 120 13.94 -70.18 6.45
C GLU A 120 12.82 -69.56 7.31
N GLY A 121 11.54 -69.53 6.98
CA GLY A 121 10.75 -70.07 5.90
C GLY A 121 9.31 -69.62 6.17
N LYS A 122 8.56 -69.37 5.09
CA LYS A 122 7.13 -68.99 5.11
C LYS A 122 6.33 -69.89 6.07
N LYS A 123 5.81 -69.34 7.17
CA LYS A 123 4.57 -69.84 7.78
C LYS A 123 3.43 -68.89 7.41
N LYS A 124 2.60 -69.36 6.49
CA LYS A 124 1.30 -68.80 6.14
C LYS A 124 0.43 -68.75 7.40
N GLY A 125 0.46 -67.61 8.09
CA GLY A 125 -0.63 -67.18 8.96
C GLY A 125 -1.81 -66.83 8.08
N LYS A 126 -2.92 -67.54 8.27
CA LYS A 126 -4.19 -67.43 7.55
C LYS A 126 -4.67 -65.97 7.59
N LYS A 127 -4.53 -65.23 6.48
CA LYS A 127 -5.22 -63.97 6.26
C LYS A 127 -6.72 -64.25 6.18
N THR A 128 -7.43 -63.99 7.27
CA THR A 128 -8.83 -63.58 7.21
C THR A 128 -8.85 -62.06 7.31
N SER A 129 -8.45 -61.41 6.21
CA SER A 129 -8.66 -59.99 5.99
C SER A 129 -10.07 -59.83 5.41
N THR A 130 -11.05 -59.61 6.26
CA THR A 130 -12.09 -58.64 5.90
C THR A 130 -11.43 -57.28 6.16
N ASP A 131 -10.86 -56.67 5.11
CA ASP A 131 -10.39 -55.28 5.16
C ASP A 131 -11.63 -54.38 5.26
N SER A 132 -12.25 -54.35 6.44
CA SER A 132 -13.22 -53.33 6.77
C SER A 132 -12.46 -52.03 6.99
N SER A 133 -12.90 -50.96 6.34
CA SER A 133 -12.24 -49.66 6.49
C SER A 133 -12.24 -49.23 7.97
N PRO A 134 -11.26 -48.45 8.47
CA PRO A 134 -11.23 -47.99 9.86
C PRO A 134 -12.54 -47.31 10.30
N ARG A 135 -13.23 -46.67 9.34
CA ARG A 135 -14.55 -46.06 9.52
C ARG A 135 -15.66 -47.10 9.75
N GLU A 136 -15.66 -48.21 9.01
CA GLU A 136 -16.60 -49.32 9.22
C GLU A 136 -16.35 -50.04 10.54
N THR A 137 -15.08 -50.26 10.91
CA THR A 137 -14.71 -50.85 12.20
C THR A 137 -15.23 -50.02 13.37
N LEU A 138 -15.08 -48.69 13.31
CA LEU A 138 -15.62 -47.78 14.31
C LEU A 138 -17.16 -47.79 14.37
N ALA A 139 -17.82 -47.73 13.21
CA ALA A 139 -19.29 -47.75 13.14
C ALA A 139 -19.88 -49.07 13.69
N ASN A 140 -19.24 -50.20 13.39
CA ASN A 140 -19.63 -51.51 13.92
C ASN A 140 -19.41 -51.59 15.43
N ALA A 141 -18.32 -51.02 15.94
CA ALA A 141 -18.08 -50.95 17.39
C ALA A 141 -19.12 -50.07 18.09
N GLU A 142 -19.51 -48.94 17.51
CA GLU A 142 -20.57 -48.08 18.05
C GLU A 142 -21.93 -48.79 18.07
N ALA A 143 -22.25 -49.57 17.03
CA ALA A 143 -23.46 -50.39 17.00
C ALA A 143 -23.46 -51.45 18.10
N LEU A 144 -22.31 -52.08 18.37
CA LEU A 144 -22.15 -53.04 19.47
C LEU A 144 -22.26 -52.36 20.84
N LEU A 145 -21.69 -51.16 21.01
CA LEU A 145 -21.85 -50.37 22.24
C LEU A 145 -23.32 -49.99 22.48
N ALA A 146 -24.07 -49.61 21.44
CA ALA A 146 -25.49 -49.34 21.53
C ALA A 146 -26.32 -50.58 21.90
N GLN A 147 -25.79 -51.77 21.61
CA GLN A 147 -26.37 -53.07 22.00
C GLN A 147 -25.83 -53.58 23.35
N TYR A 148 -25.00 -52.80 24.06
CA TYR A 148 -24.35 -53.17 25.33
C TYR A 148 -23.35 -54.35 25.23
N GLU A 149 -22.86 -54.67 24.04
CA GLU A 149 -21.89 -55.75 23.77
C GLU A 149 -20.44 -55.26 23.96
N TYR A 150 -20.11 -54.84 25.18
CA TYR A 150 -18.82 -54.22 25.51
C TYR A 150 -17.58 -55.07 25.19
N PRO A 151 -17.51 -56.38 25.49
CA PRO A 151 -16.31 -57.16 25.19
C PRO A 151 -16.00 -57.22 23.70
N GLN A 152 -17.02 -57.41 22.87
CA GLN A 152 -16.89 -57.49 21.40
C GLN A 152 -16.55 -56.13 20.80
N ALA A 153 -17.20 -55.06 21.26
CA ALA A 153 -16.86 -53.70 20.87
C ALA A 153 -15.41 -53.34 21.24
N GLY A 154 -14.95 -53.73 22.44
CA GLY A 154 -13.60 -53.45 22.90
C GLY A 154 -12.51 -54.15 22.09
N GLU A 155 -12.72 -55.42 21.69
CA GLU A 155 -11.80 -56.12 20.78
C GLU A 155 -11.78 -55.47 19.39
N LEU A 156 -12.95 -55.08 18.88
CA LEU A 156 -13.08 -54.44 17.58
C LEU A 156 -12.38 -53.08 17.55
N LEU A 157 -12.55 -52.25 18.58
CA LEU A 157 -11.86 -50.98 18.74
C LEU A 157 -10.35 -51.16 18.91
N ASN A 158 -9.88 -52.13 19.70
CA ASN A 158 -8.45 -52.41 19.88
C ASN A 158 -7.75 -52.87 18.59
N SER A 159 -8.50 -53.51 17.68
CA SER A 159 -7.99 -53.99 16.39
C SER A 159 -7.80 -52.88 15.33
N LEU A 160 -8.30 -51.66 15.57
CA LEU A 160 -8.27 -50.56 14.59
C LEU A 160 -6.83 -50.13 14.27
N ARG A 161 -6.47 -50.09 12.99
CA ARG A 161 -5.18 -49.60 12.48
C ARG A 161 -5.42 -48.56 11.40
N ILE A 162 -4.73 -47.44 11.49
CA ILE A 162 -4.80 -46.38 10.48
C ILE A 162 -3.55 -46.38 9.60
N SER A 163 -3.72 -46.04 8.32
CA SER A 163 -2.62 -45.96 7.36
C SER A 163 -2.38 -44.53 6.86
N ASP A 164 -3.40 -43.67 6.94
CA ASP A 164 -3.34 -42.25 6.57
C ASP A 164 -3.51 -41.36 7.80
N MET A 165 -2.73 -40.28 7.89
CA MET A 165 -2.87 -39.26 8.94
C MET A 165 -4.24 -38.57 8.91
N LYS A 166 -4.95 -38.58 7.77
CA LYS A 166 -6.34 -38.09 7.68
C LYS A 166 -7.33 -38.91 8.53
N GLU A 167 -6.97 -40.13 8.92
CA GLU A 167 -7.81 -41.03 9.72
C GLU A 167 -7.58 -40.87 11.24
N LEU A 168 -6.66 -39.99 11.68
CA LEU A 168 -6.40 -39.68 13.09
C LEU A 168 -7.65 -39.39 13.93
N PRO A 169 -8.67 -38.64 13.44
CA PRO A 169 -9.89 -38.40 14.22
C PRO A 169 -10.65 -39.70 14.56
N LEU A 170 -10.61 -40.70 13.69
CA LEU A 170 -11.26 -42.00 13.92
C LEU A 170 -10.54 -42.78 15.03
N LEU A 171 -9.20 -42.78 15.01
CA LEU A 171 -8.37 -43.38 16.05
C LEU A 171 -8.59 -42.70 17.41
N ALA A 172 -8.57 -41.36 17.45
CA ALA A 172 -8.81 -40.60 18.67
C ALA A 172 -10.20 -40.88 19.24
N LYS A 173 -11.22 -40.98 18.38
CA LYS A 173 -12.58 -41.34 18.79
C LYS A 173 -12.66 -42.77 19.34
N ALA A 174 -12.03 -43.74 18.70
CA ALA A 174 -11.96 -45.12 19.19
C ALA A 174 -11.32 -45.23 20.58
N ALA A 175 -10.20 -44.54 20.78
CA ALA A 175 -9.51 -44.49 22.07
C ALA A 175 -10.36 -43.78 23.15
N ARG A 176 -11.08 -42.70 22.81
CA ARG A 176 -12.02 -42.07 23.75
C ARG A 176 -13.19 -42.98 24.12
N LEU A 177 -13.77 -43.71 23.18
CA LEU A 177 -14.83 -44.69 23.49
C LEU A 177 -14.33 -45.77 24.47
N LEU A 178 -13.10 -46.28 24.27
CA LEU A 178 -12.49 -47.23 25.20
C LEU A 178 -12.28 -46.62 26.60
N VAL A 179 -11.94 -45.34 26.70
CA VAL A 179 -11.65 -44.67 27.97
C VAL A 179 -12.92 -44.16 28.67
N GLU A 180 -13.72 -43.35 27.98
CA GLU A 180 -14.83 -42.59 28.53
C GLU A 180 -16.09 -43.46 28.70
N GLU A 181 -16.41 -44.31 27.72
CA GLU A 181 -17.63 -45.15 27.76
C GLU A 181 -17.40 -46.51 28.40
N MET A 182 -16.18 -47.06 28.26
CA MET A 182 -15.89 -48.43 28.71
C MET A 182 -14.94 -48.53 29.91
N GLY A 183 -14.19 -47.47 30.25
CA GLY A 183 -13.15 -47.53 31.28
C GLY A 183 -12.02 -48.53 31.00
N ALA A 184 -11.86 -48.97 29.75
CA ALA A 184 -10.92 -49.99 29.31
C ALA A 184 -9.55 -49.38 28.98
N TYR A 185 -8.94 -48.67 29.94
CA TYR A 185 -7.65 -47.98 29.77
C TYR A 185 -6.53 -48.87 29.20
N PRO A 186 -6.33 -50.14 29.65
CA PRO A 186 -5.29 -50.99 29.06
C PRO A 186 -5.48 -51.23 27.56
N LYS A 187 -6.71 -51.46 27.11
CA LYS A 187 -7.02 -51.65 25.67
C LYS A 187 -6.83 -50.37 24.87
N ALA A 188 -7.12 -49.21 25.46
CA ALA A 188 -6.85 -47.91 24.83
C ALA A 188 -5.34 -47.66 24.68
N ILE A 189 -4.54 -48.02 25.68
CA ILE A 189 -3.07 -47.95 25.61
C ILE A 189 -2.55 -48.88 24.51
N GLU A 190 -3.01 -50.14 24.48
CA GLU A 190 -2.64 -51.10 23.43
C GLU A 190 -2.99 -50.58 22.03
N LEU A 191 -4.21 -50.06 21.84
CA LEU A 191 -4.67 -49.47 20.58
C LEU A 191 -3.75 -48.36 20.10
N LEU A 192 -3.42 -47.42 20.99
CA LEU A 192 -2.62 -46.25 20.66
C LEU A 192 -1.16 -46.64 20.37
N LEU A 193 -0.56 -47.50 21.19
CA LEU A 193 0.83 -47.96 21.02
C LEU A 193 1.04 -48.86 19.80
N ALA A 194 0.00 -49.58 19.35
CA ALA A 194 0.07 -50.43 18.18
C ALA A 194 0.09 -49.66 16.84
N GLN A 195 -0.01 -48.32 16.86
CA GLN A 195 0.03 -47.48 15.67
C GLN A 195 1.45 -47.20 15.17
N PRO A 196 1.62 -46.81 13.89
CA PRO A 196 2.92 -46.41 13.36
C PRO A 196 3.56 -45.24 14.13
N LYS A 197 4.90 -45.20 14.20
CA LYS A 197 5.66 -44.15 14.93
C LYS A 197 5.31 -42.71 14.53
N GLN A 198 4.88 -42.48 13.28
CA GLN A 198 4.47 -41.17 12.79
C GLN A 198 3.17 -40.68 13.47
N VAL A 199 2.24 -41.60 13.75
CA VAL A 199 0.98 -41.33 14.45
C VAL A 199 1.24 -41.00 15.92
N LEU A 200 2.15 -41.74 16.56
CA LEU A 200 2.56 -41.49 17.95
C LEU A 200 3.31 -40.17 18.16
N ARG A 201 3.78 -39.51 17.08
CA ARG A 201 4.37 -38.16 17.17
C ARG A 201 3.32 -37.05 17.13
N ASP A 202 2.09 -37.34 16.71
CA ASP A 202 1.02 -36.35 16.70
C ASP A 202 0.71 -35.86 18.13
N LYS A 203 0.50 -34.55 18.28
CA LYS A 203 0.30 -33.93 19.59
C LYS A 203 -0.99 -34.41 20.27
N SER A 204 -2.08 -34.56 19.50
CA SER A 204 -3.39 -34.95 20.03
C SER A 204 -3.41 -36.41 20.50
N ILE A 205 -2.69 -37.28 19.79
CA ILE A 205 -2.52 -38.69 20.15
C ILE A 205 -1.64 -38.82 21.40
N ARG A 206 -0.57 -38.02 21.52
CA ARG A 206 0.28 -38.01 22.73
C ARG A 206 -0.46 -37.51 23.96
N GLU A 207 -1.25 -36.45 23.82
CA GLU A 207 -2.12 -35.95 24.89
C GLU A 207 -3.11 -37.04 25.34
N LEU A 208 -3.78 -37.70 24.39
CA LEU A 208 -4.74 -38.77 24.70
C LEU A 208 -4.07 -39.97 25.37
N LEU A 209 -2.87 -40.35 24.93
CA LEU A 209 -2.08 -41.41 25.55
C LEU A 209 -1.68 -41.03 26.98
N ALA A 210 -1.24 -39.79 27.22
CA ALA A 210 -0.89 -39.29 28.55
C ALA A 210 -2.07 -39.31 29.52
N LEU A 211 -3.25 -38.87 29.05
CA LEU A 211 -4.50 -38.94 29.80
C LEU A 211 -4.91 -40.39 30.10
N THR A 212 -4.72 -41.30 29.14
CA THR A 212 -5.04 -42.72 29.31
C THR A 212 -4.12 -43.38 30.34
N TYR A 213 -2.82 -43.08 30.31
CA TYR A 213 -1.88 -43.55 31.35
C TYR A 213 -2.23 -43.00 32.73
N TYR A 214 -2.56 -41.71 32.81
CA TYR A 214 -2.98 -41.08 34.07
C TYR A 214 -4.23 -41.76 34.64
N GLY A 215 -5.25 -42.00 33.80
CA GLY A 215 -6.47 -42.71 34.19
C GLY A 215 -6.24 -44.18 34.58
N ASN A 216 -5.26 -44.85 33.96
CA ASN A 216 -4.87 -46.22 34.30
C ASN A 216 -3.99 -46.34 35.56
N GLY A 217 -3.61 -45.21 36.19
CA GLY A 217 -2.72 -45.19 37.35
C GLY A 217 -1.22 -45.34 37.01
N MET A 218 -0.86 -45.28 35.73
CA MET A 218 0.52 -45.30 35.24
C MET A 218 1.13 -43.89 35.31
N VAL A 219 1.35 -43.45 36.55
CA VAL A 219 1.78 -42.08 36.88
C VAL A 219 3.13 -41.69 36.27
N PRO A 220 4.19 -42.53 36.33
CA PRO A 220 5.48 -42.19 35.71
C PRO A 220 5.38 -41.95 34.19
N GLU A 221 4.61 -42.77 33.50
CA GLU A 221 4.39 -42.70 32.05
C GLU A 221 3.59 -41.46 31.65
N ALA A 222 2.52 -41.17 32.39
CA ALA A 222 1.75 -39.94 32.21
C ALA A 222 2.61 -38.70 32.45
N ARG A 223 3.42 -38.70 33.52
CA ARG A 223 4.31 -37.60 33.90
C ARG A 223 5.37 -37.34 32.82
N ALA A 224 5.95 -38.38 32.23
CA ALA A 224 6.93 -38.24 31.14
C ALA A 224 6.30 -37.57 29.91
N LEU A 225 5.11 -38.01 29.49
CA LEU A 225 4.43 -37.45 28.32
C LEU A 225 3.91 -36.03 28.54
N PHE A 226 3.38 -35.71 29.72
CA PHE A 226 2.98 -34.34 30.04
C PHE A 226 4.20 -33.41 30.16
N GLY A 227 5.30 -33.91 30.73
CA GLY A 227 6.53 -33.14 30.87
C GLY A 227 7.13 -32.68 29.54
N GLU A 228 7.00 -33.48 28.48
CA GLU A 228 7.50 -33.12 27.14
C GLU A 228 6.51 -32.28 26.31
N SER A 229 5.28 -32.11 26.78
CA SER A 229 4.23 -31.40 26.06
C SER A 229 4.23 -29.93 26.44
N GLN A 230 4.11 -29.03 25.46
CA GLN A 230 3.96 -27.61 25.75
C GLN A 230 2.58 -27.36 26.39
N PRO A 231 2.47 -26.71 27.55
CA PRO A 231 1.18 -26.51 28.20
C PRO A 231 0.16 -25.68 27.38
N ALA A 232 0.59 -24.94 26.35
CA ALA A 232 -0.32 -24.22 25.46
C ALA A 232 -1.11 -25.16 24.51
N ASP A 233 -0.48 -26.29 24.16
CA ASP A 233 -1.00 -27.28 23.22
C ASP A 233 -1.94 -28.30 23.88
N LEU A 234 -1.91 -28.40 25.21
CA LEU A 234 -2.74 -29.33 25.98
C LEU A 234 -4.18 -28.84 26.11
N GLY A 235 -5.14 -29.76 25.97
CA GLY A 235 -6.53 -29.55 26.31
C GLY A 235 -6.76 -29.40 27.81
N LYS A 236 -7.97 -28.96 28.17
CA LYS A 236 -8.35 -28.67 29.56
C LYS A 236 -8.17 -29.86 30.51
N MET A 237 -8.60 -31.06 30.10
CA MET A 237 -8.46 -32.28 30.89
C MET A 237 -6.99 -32.65 31.13
N ALA A 238 -6.16 -32.54 30.10
CA ALA A 238 -4.73 -32.81 30.19
C ALA A 238 -4.02 -31.83 31.11
N LEU A 239 -4.36 -30.54 31.04
CA LEU A 239 -3.83 -29.52 31.94
C LEU A 239 -4.18 -29.79 33.41
N LEU A 240 -5.39 -30.29 33.69
CA LEU A 240 -5.80 -30.63 35.05
C LEU A 240 -5.14 -31.89 35.57
N ALA A 241 -5.04 -32.94 34.75
CA ALA A 241 -4.28 -34.14 35.10
C ALA A 241 -2.81 -33.79 35.37
N TYR A 242 -2.23 -32.91 34.56
CA TYR A 242 -0.85 -32.46 34.76
C TYR A 242 -0.70 -31.59 36.00
N ALA A 243 -1.66 -30.70 36.29
CA ALA A 243 -1.66 -29.90 37.52
C ALA A 243 -1.75 -30.77 38.78
N ASP A 244 -2.58 -31.82 38.78
CA ASP A 244 -2.69 -32.78 39.88
C ASP A 244 -1.36 -33.54 40.11
N LEU A 245 -0.71 -33.99 39.03
CA LEU A 245 0.61 -34.60 39.12
C LEU A 245 1.64 -33.62 39.70
N CYS A 246 1.72 -32.38 39.19
CA CYS A 246 2.61 -31.37 39.74
C CYS A 246 2.34 -31.07 41.21
N PHE A 247 1.07 -31.07 41.63
CA PHE A 247 0.69 -30.89 43.02
C PHE A 247 1.18 -32.04 43.91
N LYS A 248 0.94 -33.28 43.49
CA LYS A 248 1.43 -34.50 44.18
C LYS A 248 2.97 -34.56 44.23
N ASP A 249 3.64 -34.02 43.22
CA ASP A 249 5.10 -33.91 43.14
C ASP A 249 5.67 -32.79 44.03
N GLY A 250 4.82 -32.00 44.69
CA GLY A 250 5.21 -30.87 45.54
C GLY A 250 5.55 -29.59 44.78
N ASN A 251 5.25 -29.50 43.48
CA ASN A 251 5.47 -28.30 42.68
C ASN A 251 4.22 -27.42 42.64
N LEU A 252 3.95 -26.72 43.74
CA LEU A 252 2.74 -25.92 43.91
C LEU A 252 2.65 -24.76 42.90
N THR A 253 3.76 -24.12 42.56
CA THR A 253 3.79 -22.99 41.59
C THR A 253 3.44 -23.46 40.17
N GLN A 254 4.03 -24.57 39.72
CA GLN A 254 3.71 -25.13 38.41
C GLN A 254 2.26 -25.65 38.36
N ALA A 255 1.82 -26.32 39.42
CA ALA A 255 0.43 -26.78 39.54
C ALA A 255 -0.56 -25.62 39.44
N TYR A 256 -0.29 -24.50 40.11
CA TYR A 256 -1.10 -23.28 40.04
C TYR A 256 -1.14 -22.66 38.65
N HIS A 257 0.01 -22.56 38.00
CA HIS A 257 0.10 -21.98 36.66
C HIS A 257 -0.63 -22.85 35.61
N LEU A 258 -0.52 -24.19 35.72
CA LEU A 258 -1.28 -25.11 34.87
C LEU A 258 -2.79 -25.02 35.14
N LEU A 259 -3.21 -24.88 36.40
CA LEU A 259 -4.61 -24.60 36.74
C LEU A 259 -5.12 -23.32 36.09
N LYS A 260 -4.36 -22.21 36.18
CA LYS A 260 -4.75 -20.93 35.54
C LYS A 260 -4.92 -21.07 34.04
N ARG A 261 -3.99 -21.73 33.35
CA ARG A 261 -4.11 -22.02 31.91
C ARG A 261 -5.31 -22.90 31.58
N SER A 262 -5.69 -23.82 32.47
CA SER A 262 -6.90 -24.62 32.28
C SER A 262 -8.19 -23.80 32.40
N GLU A 263 -8.20 -22.72 33.20
CA GLU A 263 -9.34 -21.80 33.34
C GLU A 263 -9.59 -21.02 32.04
N GLU A 264 -8.53 -20.70 31.30
CA GLU A 264 -8.60 -20.02 30.00
C GLU A 264 -9.18 -20.91 28.88
N LYS A 265 -9.25 -22.23 29.08
CA LYS A 265 -9.77 -23.18 28.10
C LYS A 265 -11.25 -23.49 28.37
N GLU A 266 -12.04 -23.57 27.31
CA GLU A 266 -13.45 -23.94 27.37
C GLU A 266 -13.65 -25.42 27.79
N GLY A 267 -14.80 -25.72 28.40
CA GLY A 267 -15.17 -27.07 28.86
C GLY A 267 -15.40 -27.17 30.38
N PHE A 268 -16.18 -28.16 30.81
CA PHE A 268 -16.49 -28.41 32.22
C PHE A 268 -15.82 -29.71 32.69
N VAL A 269 -15.21 -29.68 33.87
CA VAL A 269 -14.55 -30.84 34.49
C VAL A 269 -14.97 -30.91 35.95
N ALA A 270 -15.68 -31.97 36.34
CA ALA A 270 -16.28 -32.07 37.68
C ALA A 270 -15.24 -32.06 38.82
N ALA A 271 -14.04 -32.59 38.59
CA ALA A 271 -12.96 -32.65 39.59
C ALA A 271 -12.23 -31.29 39.81
N PHE A 272 -12.49 -30.29 38.96
CA PHE A 272 -11.76 -29.02 38.95
C PHE A 272 -11.82 -28.22 40.27
N PRO A 273 -12.99 -28.01 40.90
CA PRO A 273 -13.08 -27.14 42.09
C PRO A 273 -12.35 -27.72 43.31
N GLY A 274 -12.28 -29.06 43.42
CA GLY A 274 -11.60 -29.75 44.51
C GLY A 274 -10.09 -29.54 44.46
N LEU A 275 -9.48 -29.87 43.31
CA LEU A 275 -8.03 -29.71 43.08
C LEU A 275 -7.58 -28.25 43.22
N ARG A 276 -8.39 -27.30 42.72
CA ARG A 276 -8.12 -25.87 42.87
C ARG A 276 -8.03 -25.45 44.33
N LYS A 277 -9.00 -25.87 45.15
CA LYS A 277 -9.03 -25.55 46.58
C LYS A 277 -7.82 -26.13 47.32
N GLU A 278 -7.40 -27.35 46.97
CA GLU A 278 -6.23 -27.99 47.57
C GLU A 278 -4.93 -27.25 47.25
N ILE A 279 -4.72 -26.89 45.98
CA ILE A 279 -3.54 -26.12 45.55
C ILE A 279 -3.53 -24.72 46.18
N GLU A 280 -4.65 -23.99 46.17
CA GLU A 280 -4.75 -22.65 46.78
C GLU A 280 -4.50 -22.71 48.30
N THR A 281 -4.98 -23.76 48.99
CA THR A 281 -4.74 -23.95 50.43
C THR A 281 -3.26 -24.20 50.72
N ALA A 282 -2.59 -25.03 49.92
CA ALA A 282 -1.18 -25.32 50.06
C ALA A 282 -0.31 -24.06 49.82
N LEU A 283 -0.59 -23.30 48.76
CA LEU A 283 0.10 -22.04 48.45
C LEU A 283 -0.09 -20.99 49.54
N THR A 284 -1.31 -20.86 50.07
CA THR A 284 -1.60 -19.95 51.18
C THR A 284 -0.77 -20.32 52.40
N ARG A 285 -0.65 -21.62 52.72
CA ARG A 285 0.16 -22.10 53.84
C ARG A 285 1.65 -21.76 53.70
N GLU A 286 2.20 -21.74 52.48
CA GLU A 286 3.58 -21.33 52.24
C GLU A 286 3.77 -19.80 52.28
N ALA A 287 2.79 -19.04 51.81
CA ALA A 287 2.86 -17.57 51.75
C ALA A 287 2.54 -16.89 53.10
N GLU A 288 1.70 -17.48 53.95
CA GLU A 288 1.22 -16.90 55.22
C GLU A 288 2.36 -16.43 56.15
N PRO A 289 3.45 -17.20 56.39
CA PRO A 289 4.53 -16.76 57.28
C PRO A 289 5.22 -15.48 56.82
N PHE A 290 5.34 -15.26 55.50
CA PHE A 290 5.93 -14.05 54.95
C PHE A 290 4.99 -12.85 55.12
N TYR A 291 3.69 -13.06 54.90
CA TYR A 291 2.68 -12.03 55.15
C TYR A 291 2.61 -11.62 56.63
N CYS A 292 2.56 -12.57 57.58
CA CYS A 292 2.54 -12.22 59.01
C CYS A 292 3.79 -11.43 59.44
N ARG A 293 4.95 -11.73 58.85
CA ARG A 293 6.18 -10.95 59.09
C ARG A 293 6.12 -9.57 58.44
N ALA A 294 5.52 -9.45 57.25
CA ALA A 294 5.30 -8.18 56.58
C ALA A 294 4.36 -7.28 57.37
N GLU A 295 3.25 -7.82 57.88
CA GLU A 295 2.28 -7.09 58.72
C GLU A 295 2.94 -6.56 60.00
N LYS A 296 3.79 -7.36 60.64
CA LYS A 296 4.59 -6.91 61.79
C LYS A 296 5.58 -5.80 61.42
N ALA A 297 6.32 -5.95 60.32
CA ALA A 297 7.27 -4.93 59.85
C ALA A 297 6.55 -3.61 59.49
N TYR A 298 5.35 -3.70 58.93
CA TYR A 298 4.51 -2.55 58.61
C TYR A 298 4.05 -1.81 59.87
N ALA A 299 3.64 -2.55 60.91
CA ALA A 299 3.29 -1.99 62.21
C ALA A 299 4.49 -1.31 62.93
N GLU A 300 5.71 -1.79 62.66
CA GLU A 300 6.98 -1.20 63.13
C GLU A 300 7.47 -0.03 62.25
N ALA A 301 6.72 0.36 61.21
CA ALA A 301 7.06 1.37 60.21
C ALA A 301 8.35 1.08 59.39
N ASP A 302 8.79 -0.19 59.33
CA ASP A 302 9.91 -0.64 58.50
C ASP A 302 9.41 -0.97 57.08
N ILE A 303 9.20 0.08 56.28
CA ILE A 303 8.66 -0.01 54.92
C ILE A 303 9.52 -0.87 53.98
N PRO A 304 10.86 -0.71 53.91
CA PRO A 304 11.69 -1.53 53.02
C PRO A 304 11.59 -3.04 53.33
N ARG A 305 11.58 -3.40 54.61
CA ARG A 305 11.43 -4.80 55.03
C ARG A 305 10.04 -5.35 54.74
N THR A 306 9.00 -4.52 54.91
CA THR A 306 7.62 -4.86 54.56
C THR A 306 7.50 -5.25 53.09
N GLU A 307 8.09 -4.46 52.18
CA GLU A 307 8.05 -4.73 50.74
C GLU A 307 8.78 -6.00 50.35
N LEU A 308 9.97 -6.24 50.91
CA LEU A 308 10.73 -7.46 50.65
C LEU A 308 9.90 -8.70 51.01
N LEU A 309 9.24 -8.69 52.18
CA LEU A 309 8.44 -9.79 52.67
C LEU A 309 7.12 -9.95 51.90
N LEU A 310 6.49 -8.86 51.47
CA LEU A 310 5.31 -8.90 50.60
C LEU A 310 5.64 -9.45 49.21
N ASN A 311 6.77 -9.05 48.63
CA ASN A 311 7.23 -9.59 47.35
C ASN A 311 7.53 -11.09 47.47
N GLN A 312 8.12 -11.54 48.58
CA GLN A 312 8.31 -12.97 48.85
C GLN A 312 6.97 -13.70 48.95
N ALA A 313 6.00 -13.17 49.71
CA ALA A 313 4.66 -13.76 49.82
C ALA A 313 3.93 -13.84 48.46
N LEU A 314 3.97 -12.77 47.67
CA LEU A 314 3.33 -12.69 46.35
C LEU A 314 4.07 -13.50 45.28
N SER A 315 5.37 -13.74 45.43
CA SER A 315 6.11 -14.65 44.54
C SER A 315 5.70 -16.12 44.71
N LEU A 316 5.33 -16.50 45.95
CA LEU A 316 4.83 -17.84 46.25
C LEU A 316 3.37 -17.98 45.87
N TYR A 317 2.53 -17.00 46.24
CA TYR A 317 1.13 -16.96 45.85
C TYR A 317 0.72 -15.58 45.32
N PRO A 318 0.73 -15.40 43.99
CA PRO A 318 0.42 -14.10 43.38
C PRO A 318 -0.94 -13.55 43.76
N ASP A 319 -1.97 -14.40 43.91
CA ASP A 319 -3.34 -13.99 44.19
C ASP A 319 -3.69 -13.91 45.69
N PHE A 320 -2.66 -13.83 46.55
CA PHE A 320 -2.86 -13.67 47.98
C PHE A 320 -3.43 -12.28 48.33
N GLN A 321 -4.75 -12.22 48.49
CA GLN A 321 -5.51 -10.97 48.65
C GLN A 321 -5.01 -10.08 49.80
N ARG A 322 -4.71 -10.67 50.97
CA ARG A 322 -4.23 -9.92 52.14
C ARG A 322 -2.87 -9.26 51.89
N ALA A 323 -1.94 -9.99 51.26
CA ALA A 323 -0.64 -9.43 50.89
C ALA A 323 -0.75 -8.32 49.84
N ARG A 324 -1.64 -8.47 48.85
CA ARG A 324 -1.92 -7.42 47.86
C ARG A 324 -2.52 -6.16 48.49
N GLN A 325 -3.43 -6.32 49.45
CA GLN A 325 -4.00 -5.19 50.16
C GLN A 325 -2.94 -4.41 50.94
N LEU A 326 -2.09 -5.10 51.72
CA LEU A 326 -1.02 -4.47 52.46
C LEU A 326 0.01 -3.79 51.55
N ALA A 327 0.33 -4.40 50.40
CA ALA A 327 1.20 -3.77 49.39
C ALA A 327 0.62 -2.45 48.86
N ARG A 328 -0.69 -2.40 48.61
CA ARG A 328 -1.37 -1.16 48.19
C ARG A 328 -1.34 -0.08 49.27
N GLU A 329 -1.45 -0.46 50.54
CA GLU A 329 -1.36 0.47 51.67
C GLU A 329 0.04 1.08 51.79
N VAL A 330 1.08 0.26 51.64
CA VAL A 330 2.48 0.69 51.61
C VAL A 330 2.74 1.68 50.47
N GLU A 331 2.32 1.35 49.26
CA GLU A 331 2.47 2.21 48.08
C GLU A 331 1.70 3.53 48.25
N ALA A 332 0.48 3.48 48.78
CA ALA A 332 -0.28 4.69 49.09
C ALA A 332 0.41 5.57 50.13
N GLY A 333 1.06 4.98 51.15
CA GLY A 333 1.88 5.69 52.13
C GLY A 333 3.09 6.38 51.49
N LYS A 334 3.82 5.68 50.62
CA LYS A 334 4.97 6.25 49.89
C LYS A 334 4.56 7.39 48.96
N ALA A 335 3.46 7.22 48.24
CA ALA A 335 2.94 8.25 47.35
C ALA A 335 2.57 9.53 48.12
N ARG A 336 1.95 9.40 49.30
CA ARG A 336 1.64 10.55 50.17
C ARG A 336 2.90 11.26 50.66
N SER A 337 3.94 10.53 51.09
CA SER A 337 5.20 11.13 51.53
C SER A 337 5.90 11.90 50.39
N ARG A 338 6.01 11.29 49.20
CA ARG A 338 6.62 11.94 48.02
C ARG A 338 5.86 13.18 47.59
N LEU A 339 4.53 13.12 47.65
CA LEU A 339 3.66 14.25 47.33
C LEU A 339 3.88 15.41 48.30
N ALA A 340 4.05 15.14 49.59
CA ALA A 340 4.37 16.16 50.59
C ALA A 340 5.74 16.82 50.32
N ASP A 341 6.77 16.03 49.98
CA ASP A 341 8.11 16.55 49.65
C ASP A 341 8.10 17.43 48.40
N LEU A 342 7.32 17.05 47.37
CA LEU A 342 7.17 17.83 46.14
C LEU A 342 6.44 19.14 46.38
N TRP A 343 5.38 19.15 47.19
CA TRP A 343 4.69 20.39 47.57
C TRP A 343 5.61 21.34 48.35
N ALA A 344 6.39 20.85 49.30
CA ALA A 344 7.38 21.66 50.03
C ALA A 344 8.47 22.24 49.10
N SER A 345 8.89 21.46 48.10
CA SER A 345 9.84 21.92 47.06
C SER A 345 9.23 22.99 46.15
N PHE A 346 7.93 22.88 45.84
CA PHE A 346 7.21 23.88 45.05
C PHE A 346 7.06 25.20 45.80
N GLU A 347 6.74 25.17 47.10
CA GLU A 347 6.60 26.37 47.94
C GLU A 347 7.91 27.15 48.09
N SER A 348 9.05 26.46 48.13
CA SER A 348 10.38 27.07 48.30
C SER A 348 11.07 27.51 47.00
N CYS A 349 10.53 27.17 45.83
CA CYS A 349 11.13 27.50 44.54
C CYS A 349 10.60 28.82 43.97
N GLU A 350 11.48 29.79 43.66
CA GLU A 350 11.08 31.08 43.07
C GLU A 350 11.15 31.12 41.54
N VAL A 351 11.88 30.20 40.91
CA VAL A 351 12.10 30.18 39.45
C VAL A 351 10.87 29.58 38.73
N PRO A 352 10.15 30.33 37.88
CA PRO A 352 8.88 29.89 37.27
C PRO A 352 8.99 28.58 36.46
N ALA A 353 10.08 28.39 35.70
CA ALA A 353 10.30 27.17 34.92
C ALA A 353 10.43 25.92 35.82
N LYS A 354 11.16 26.03 36.94
CA LYS A 354 11.32 24.95 37.92
C LYS A 354 10.04 24.70 38.71
N ARG A 355 9.27 25.76 39.01
CA ARG A 355 7.94 25.64 39.64
C ARG A 355 6.96 24.86 38.76
N LEU A 356 6.97 25.11 37.45
CA LEU A 356 6.15 24.38 36.49
C LEU A 356 6.54 22.88 36.42
N GLU A 357 7.83 22.57 36.41
CA GLU A 357 8.32 21.18 36.44
C GLU A 357 7.85 20.44 37.71
N LEU A 358 7.94 21.10 38.87
CA LEU A 358 7.46 20.54 40.13
C LEU A 358 5.94 20.31 40.12
N LEU A 359 5.15 21.24 39.58
CA LEU A 359 3.70 21.08 39.47
C LEU A 359 3.29 19.94 38.54
N LEU A 360 4.03 19.70 37.45
CA LEU A 360 3.77 18.55 36.56
C LEU A 360 4.02 17.22 37.30
N ARG A 361 5.11 17.12 38.07
CA ARG A 361 5.38 15.93 38.91
C ARG A 361 4.34 15.74 40.02
N ILE A 362 3.84 16.84 40.60
CA ILE A 362 2.73 16.80 41.57
C ILE A 362 1.43 16.32 40.90
N GLN A 363 1.13 16.76 39.67
CA GLN A 363 -0.08 16.38 38.94
C GLN A 363 -0.18 14.87 38.70
N GLU A 364 0.95 14.20 38.46
CA GLU A 364 1.01 12.74 38.25
C GLU A 364 0.64 11.95 39.53
N LEU A 365 0.92 12.51 40.70
CA LEU A 365 0.75 11.86 42.00
C LEU A 365 -0.54 12.30 42.73
N ASP A 366 -0.97 13.56 42.57
CA ASP A 366 -2.12 14.15 43.27
C ASP A 366 -3.39 14.16 42.41
N LYS A 367 -4.01 12.99 42.25
CA LYS A 367 -5.28 12.88 41.51
C LYS A 367 -6.45 13.56 42.21
N ALA A 368 -6.39 13.73 43.54
CA ALA A 368 -7.45 14.37 44.32
C ALA A 368 -7.40 15.90 44.21
N GLY A 369 -6.20 16.47 44.11
CA GLY A 369 -5.94 17.89 43.89
C GLY A 369 -5.81 18.33 42.42
N ALA A 370 -6.14 17.47 41.46
CA ALA A 370 -5.83 17.66 40.04
C ALA A 370 -6.31 19.01 39.48
N ASP A 371 -7.50 19.47 39.86
CA ASP A 371 -8.03 20.77 39.40
C ASP A 371 -7.24 21.95 39.99
N ASN A 372 -6.83 21.86 41.26
CA ASN A 372 -6.00 22.88 41.89
C ASN A 372 -4.61 22.96 41.23
N VAL A 373 -3.97 21.81 41.01
CA VAL A 373 -2.66 21.71 40.34
C VAL A 373 -2.75 22.25 38.91
N LYS A 374 -3.81 21.90 38.18
CA LYS A 374 -4.06 22.41 36.82
C LYS A 374 -4.19 23.93 36.78
N ASN A 375 -4.88 24.52 37.76
CA ASN A 375 -5.00 25.97 37.88
C ASN A 375 -3.65 26.64 38.19
N LEU A 376 -2.83 26.04 39.05
CA LEU A 376 -1.47 26.54 39.34
C LEU A 376 -0.55 26.43 38.11
N ILE A 377 -0.63 25.32 37.37
CA ILE A 377 0.10 25.15 36.09
C ILE A 377 -0.30 26.24 35.10
N ALA A 378 -1.58 26.53 34.97
CA ALA A 378 -2.06 27.59 34.08
C ALA A 378 -1.52 28.96 34.48
N ARG A 379 -1.49 29.28 35.78
CA ARG A 379 -0.93 30.54 36.31
C ARG A 379 0.57 30.68 36.06
N GLU A 380 1.36 29.62 36.32
CA GLU A 380 2.81 29.67 36.09
C GLU A 380 3.15 29.72 34.59
N LYS A 381 2.39 29.01 33.73
CA LYS A 381 2.50 29.14 32.27
C LYS A 381 2.19 30.56 31.80
N GLN A 382 1.15 31.18 32.34
CA GLN A 382 0.80 32.57 32.02
C GLN A 382 1.93 33.53 32.42
N ARG A 383 2.54 33.34 33.60
CA ARG A 383 3.67 34.15 34.07
C ARG A 383 4.91 34.00 33.17
N LEU A 384 5.28 32.77 32.81
CA LEU A 384 6.39 32.50 31.87
C LEU A 384 6.15 33.13 30.51
N ASN A 385 4.92 33.03 29.99
CA ASN A 385 4.55 33.67 28.72
C ASN A 385 4.68 35.20 28.82
N GLN A 386 4.24 35.83 29.91
CA GLN A 386 4.38 37.27 30.11
C GLN A 386 5.84 37.73 30.16
N GLU A 387 6.71 36.99 30.87
CA GLU A 387 8.15 37.29 30.93
C GLU A 387 8.81 37.15 29.54
N SER A 388 8.49 36.07 28.80
CA SER A 388 8.97 35.84 27.44
C SER A 388 8.50 36.90 26.44
N VAL A 389 7.23 37.30 26.49
CA VAL A 389 6.67 38.35 25.61
C VAL A 389 7.34 39.69 25.91
N ALA A 390 7.57 40.03 27.18
CA ALA A 390 8.26 41.26 27.57
C ALA A 390 9.72 41.30 27.06
N GLU A 391 10.43 40.18 27.09
CA GLU A 391 11.79 40.07 26.55
C GLU A 391 11.82 40.20 25.02
N GLN A 392 10.89 39.52 24.33
CA GLN A 392 10.75 39.60 22.87
C GLN A 392 10.39 41.01 22.39
N LEU A 393 9.52 41.73 23.11
CA LEU A 393 9.21 43.13 22.80
C LEU A 393 10.43 44.04 22.93
N ARG A 394 11.26 43.88 23.96
CA ARG A 394 12.52 44.65 24.11
C ARG A 394 13.52 44.34 22.99
N ALA A 395 13.64 43.07 22.60
CA ALA A 395 14.50 42.68 21.48
C ALA A 395 14.01 43.27 20.16
N LEU A 396 12.70 43.25 19.91
CA LEU A 396 12.08 43.85 18.73
C LEU A 396 12.33 45.37 18.65
N GLU A 397 12.22 46.09 19.77
CA GLU A 397 12.55 47.53 19.86
C GLU A 397 14.03 47.79 19.47
N GLN A 398 14.95 46.94 19.94
CA GLN A 398 16.37 47.05 19.60
C GLN A 398 16.65 46.75 18.12
N PHE A 399 16.06 45.69 17.56
CA PHE A 399 16.22 45.35 16.15
C PHE A 399 15.64 46.42 15.23
N ALA A 400 14.47 46.97 15.59
CA ALA A 400 13.85 48.05 14.81
C ALA A 400 14.72 49.32 14.81
N ALA A 401 15.33 49.67 15.95
CA ALA A 401 16.26 50.80 16.04
C ALA A 401 17.53 50.60 15.19
N GLN A 402 17.98 49.35 15.02
CA GLN A 402 19.14 48.98 14.20
C GLN A 402 18.79 48.76 12.71
N LYS A 403 17.52 48.88 12.33
CA LYS A 403 17.00 48.55 10.99
C LYS A 403 17.32 47.11 10.55
N ASN A 404 17.40 46.18 11.50
CA ASN A 404 17.58 44.76 11.20
C ASN A 404 16.22 44.10 10.91
N TRP A 405 15.70 44.35 9.71
CA TRP A 405 14.32 44.02 9.36
C TRP A 405 14.02 42.52 9.34
N GLU A 406 14.99 41.67 8.99
CA GLU A 406 14.82 40.21 9.01
C GLU A 406 14.57 39.69 10.43
N GLU A 407 15.32 40.17 11.41
CA GLU A 407 15.13 39.80 12.82
C GLU A 407 13.85 40.41 13.42
N CYS A 408 13.44 41.60 12.93
CA CYS A 408 12.17 42.21 13.32
C CYS A 408 10.96 41.35 12.92
N ILE A 409 10.92 40.89 11.66
CA ILE A 409 9.78 40.09 11.18
C ILE A 409 9.74 38.70 11.83
N ASP A 410 10.90 38.08 12.07
CA ASP A 410 10.97 36.81 12.79
C ASP A 410 10.50 36.95 14.25
N SER A 411 10.77 38.10 14.88
CA SER A 411 10.29 38.42 16.22
C SER A 411 8.78 38.70 16.24
N LEU A 412 8.26 39.43 15.24
CA LEU A 412 6.83 39.71 15.08
C LEU A 412 6.02 38.44 14.79
N LEU A 413 6.51 37.56 13.90
CA LEU A 413 5.86 36.28 13.61
C LEU A 413 5.82 35.38 14.84
N ARG A 414 6.87 35.37 15.67
CA ARG A 414 6.87 34.66 16.96
C ARG A 414 5.84 35.24 17.93
N LEU A 415 5.82 36.57 18.10
CA LEU A 415 4.84 37.26 18.94
C LEU A 415 3.40 37.03 18.49
N SER A 416 3.13 36.98 17.18
CA SER A 416 1.77 36.73 16.64
C SER A 416 1.20 35.36 17.03
N ARG A 417 2.06 34.38 17.34
CA ARG A 417 1.66 33.02 17.72
C ARG A 417 1.56 32.82 19.24
N GLN A 418 2.34 33.57 20.01
CA GLN A 418 2.56 33.33 21.44
C GLN A 418 1.88 34.36 22.33
N ALA A 419 1.73 35.60 21.86
CA ALA A 419 1.25 36.71 22.68
C ALA A 419 -0.26 36.93 22.52
N GLU A 420 -0.88 37.59 23.51
CA GLU A 420 -2.26 38.04 23.38
C GLU A 420 -2.36 39.11 22.29
N GLN A 421 -3.54 39.26 21.68
CA GLN A 421 -3.78 40.23 20.60
C GLN A 421 -3.38 41.66 20.98
N ALA A 422 -3.51 42.01 22.27
CA ALA A 422 -3.11 43.32 22.80
C ALA A 422 -1.59 43.54 22.74
N ASP A 423 -0.80 42.50 23.02
CA ASP A 423 0.67 42.55 22.99
C ASP A 423 1.20 42.55 21.57
N PHE A 424 0.58 41.79 20.66
CA PHE A 424 0.92 41.84 19.24
C PHE A 424 0.57 43.20 18.62
N ALA A 425 -0.57 43.78 18.96
CA ALA A 425 -0.93 45.14 18.54
C ALA A 425 0.05 46.19 19.10
N ARG A 426 0.57 45.98 20.32
CA ARG A 426 1.64 46.82 20.88
C ARG A 426 2.94 46.66 20.09
N ALA A 427 3.32 45.45 19.69
CA ALA A 427 4.49 45.18 18.86
C ALA A 427 4.40 45.88 17.49
N CYS A 428 3.23 45.83 16.85
CA CYS A 428 2.99 46.47 15.55
C CYS A 428 3.02 48.01 15.60
N ARG A 429 2.96 48.63 16.78
CA ARG A 429 3.10 50.09 16.96
C ARG A 429 4.53 50.57 17.09
N ILE A 430 5.51 49.66 17.21
CA ILE A 430 6.93 50.01 17.37
C ILE A 430 7.49 50.72 16.12
N SER A 431 6.99 50.38 14.93
CA SER A 431 7.38 51.01 13.67
C SER A 431 6.16 51.18 12.76
N PRO A 432 6.05 52.28 11.98
CA PRO A 432 5.03 52.43 10.94
C PRO A 432 5.07 51.30 9.91
N LEU A 433 6.23 50.69 9.67
CA LEU A 433 6.38 49.57 8.74
C LEU A 433 5.72 48.28 9.27
N PHE A 434 5.44 48.17 10.56
CA PHE A 434 4.80 47.00 11.16
C PHE A 434 3.27 47.09 11.16
N SER A 435 2.68 48.27 10.93
CA SER A 435 1.24 48.47 10.99
C SER A 435 0.48 47.60 9.97
N VAL A 436 1.10 47.35 8.81
CA VAL A 436 0.55 46.52 7.74
C VAL A 436 0.40 45.03 8.08
N LEU A 437 1.04 44.59 9.17
CA LEU A 437 0.93 43.23 9.70
C LEU A 437 -0.22 43.08 10.71
N ASP A 438 -0.67 44.18 11.31
CA ASP A 438 -1.76 44.14 12.28
C ASP A 438 -3.10 43.86 11.58
N GLN A 439 -3.77 42.80 12.02
CA GLN A 439 -5.08 42.35 11.53
C GLN A 439 -5.17 42.13 10.00
N ASN A 440 -4.04 41.91 9.32
CA ASN A 440 -4.03 41.65 7.89
C ASN A 440 -4.52 40.24 7.55
N ARG A 441 -5.84 40.11 7.35
CA ARG A 441 -6.50 38.85 6.97
C ARG A 441 -5.96 38.24 5.68
N ARG A 442 -5.32 39.02 4.81
CA ARG A 442 -4.74 38.52 3.56
C ARG A 442 -3.40 37.85 3.83
N LEU A 443 -2.54 38.47 4.63
CA LEU A 443 -1.28 37.86 5.08
C LEU A 443 -1.49 36.66 5.99
N GLN A 444 -2.54 36.65 6.83
CA GLN A 444 -2.87 35.49 7.69
C GLN A 444 -3.18 34.20 6.92
N ARG A 445 -3.44 34.27 5.61
CA ARG A 445 -3.67 33.11 4.75
C ARG A 445 -2.39 32.56 4.12
N LEU A 446 -1.28 33.27 4.27
CA LEU A 446 0.02 32.91 3.72
C LEU A 446 0.84 32.14 4.75
N SER A 447 1.80 31.37 4.26
CA SER A 447 2.81 30.73 5.10
C SER A 447 3.74 31.77 5.75
N PRO A 448 4.40 31.43 6.86
CA PRO A 448 5.30 32.36 7.56
C PRO A 448 6.43 32.89 6.67
N ASP A 449 6.96 32.06 5.77
CA ASP A 449 8.04 32.43 4.86
C ASP A 449 7.56 33.39 3.77
N GLU A 450 6.33 33.19 3.28
CA GLU A 450 5.68 34.11 2.34
C GLU A 450 5.36 35.46 3.01
N ILE A 451 4.87 35.46 4.26
CA ILE A 451 4.64 36.71 5.00
C ILE A 451 5.97 37.46 5.17
N LYS A 452 7.03 36.75 5.55
CA LYS A 452 8.37 37.30 5.70
C LYS A 452 8.85 37.94 4.40
N LYS A 453 8.79 37.19 3.29
CA LYS A 453 9.18 37.68 1.96
C LYS A 453 8.36 38.91 1.56
N SER A 454 7.04 38.82 1.56
CA SER A 454 6.15 39.91 1.13
C SER A 454 6.29 41.17 2.00
N TRP A 455 6.53 41.02 3.30
CA TRP A 455 6.77 42.16 4.17
C TRP A 455 8.16 42.78 3.95
N LEU A 456 9.21 41.98 3.76
CA LEU A 456 10.53 42.50 3.40
C LEU A 456 10.52 43.21 2.05
N ASP A 457 9.78 42.70 1.08
CA ASP A 457 9.54 43.34 -0.21
C ASP A 457 8.78 44.68 -0.05
N PHE A 458 7.83 44.76 0.88
CA PHE A 458 7.19 46.03 1.25
C PHE A 458 8.17 47.04 1.87
N VAL A 459 9.05 46.59 2.78
CA VAL A 459 10.11 47.44 3.34
C VAL A 459 11.09 47.90 2.25
N ARG A 460 11.42 47.02 1.31
CA ARG A 460 12.26 47.34 0.14
C ARG A 460 11.60 48.39 -0.75
N LEU A 461 10.31 48.24 -1.04
CA LEU A 461 9.53 49.23 -1.81
C LEU A 461 9.59 50.60 -1.14
N LYS A 462 9.35 50.66 0.17
CA LYS A 462 9.44 51.91 0.95
C LYS A 462 10.83 52.55 0.94
N ARG A 463 11.88 51.75 0.92
CA ARG A 463 13.25 52.25 0.80
C ARG A 463 13.55 52.78 -0.60
N LEU A 464 13.11 52.08 -1.65
CA LEU A 464 13.33 52.50 -3.03
C LEU A 464 12.55 53.77 -3.39
N GLU A 465 11.39 53.99 -2.76
CA GLU A 465 10.64 55.25 -2.79
C GLU A 465 11.48 56.42 -2.26
N GLU A 466 12.17 56.25 -1.12
CA GLU A 466 13.08 57.26 -0.56
C GLU A 466 14.32 57.53 -1.43
N GLU A 467 14.67 56.60 -2.33
CA GLU A 467 15.86 56.65 -3.20
C GLU A 467 15.53 57.12 -4.65
N GLU A 468 14.30 57.57 -4.95
CA GLU A 468 13.82 58.13 -6.24
C GLU A 468 14.08 57.27 -7.50
N THR A 469 13.97 55.94 -7.42
CA THR A 469 14.20 55.03 -8.56
C THR A 469 12.90 54.51 -9.19
N GLY A 470 12.37 55.22 -10.20
CA GLY A 470 10.98 55.09 -10.66
C GLY A 470 10.52 53.78 -11.31
N THR A 471 11.35 53.04 -12.05
CA THR A 471 10.86 51.88 -12.85
C THR A 471 10.83 50.55 -12.08
N ALA A 472 11.84 50.25 -11.26
CA ALA A 472 11.88 49.03 -10.46
C ALA A 472 10.85 49.01 -9.30
N CYS A 473 10.33 50.17 -8.92
CA CYS A 473 9.32 50.30 -7.86
C CYS A 473 7.92 49.84 -8.28
N TRP A 474 7.57 49.96 -9.57
CA TRP A 474 6.21 49.65 -10.04
C TRP A 474 5.90 48.15 -10.07
N GLU A 475 6.82 47.34 -10.59
CA GLU A 475 6.66 45.88 -10.64
C GLU A 475 6.49 45.31 -9.24
N LEU A 476 7.35 45.72 -8.32
CA LEU A 476 7.29 45.34 -6.90
C LEU A 476 5.97 45.80 -6.24
N ALA A 477 5.49 47.00 -6.56
CA ALA A 477 4.19 47.49 -6.06
C ALA A 477 3.01 46.69 -6.63
N GLN A 478 3.05 46.23 -7.88
CA GLN A 478 2.00 45.38 -8.45
C GLN A 478 1.92 44.02 -7.75
N GLU A 479 3.07 43.39 -7.48
CA GLU A 479 3.15 42.12 -6.76
C GLU A 479 2.59 42.23 -5.34
N LEU A 480 2.83 43.36 -4.67
CA LEU A 480 2.42 43.59 -3.28
C LEU A 480 0.97 44.08 -3.13
N LYS A 481 0.38 44.66 -4.18
CA LYS A 481 -0.99 45.23 -4.17
C LYS A 481 -2.06 44.26 -3.63
N PRO A 482 -2.14 42.97 -4.03
CA PRO A 482 -3.14 42.05 -3.51
C PRO A 482 -3.07 41.89 -1.99
N LEU A 483 -1.91 42.09 -1.38
CA LEU A 483 -1.67 41.87 0.05
C LEU A 483 -1.85 43.15 0.87
N PHE A 484 -1.47 44.31 0.32
CA PHE A 484 -1.33 45.56 1.08
C PHE A 484 -2.27 46.71 0.67
N GLN A 485 -3.07 46.57 -0.40
CA GLN A 485 -3.94 47.66 -0.91
C GLN A 485 -4.89 48.30 0.12
N GLY A 486 -5.27 47.59 1.17
CA GLY A 486 -6.15 48.10 2.23
C GLY A 486 -5.45 48.96 3.30
N TYR A 487 -4.12 49.13 3.20
CA TYR A 487 -3.31 49.81 4.20
C TYR A 487 -2.88 51.18 3.69
N PRO A 488 -3.10 52.27 4.46
CA PRO A 488 -2.77 53.64 4.05
C PRO A 488 -1.31 53.79 3.59
N GLU A 489 -0.39 53.19 4.34
CA GLU A 489 1.06 53.32 4.13
C GLU A 489 1.52 52.72 2.79
N PHE A 490 0.81 51.73 2.27
CA PHE A 490 1.05 51.17 0.93
C PHE A 490 0.21 51.87 -0.14
N HIS A 491 -1.02 52.26 0.19
CA HIS A 491 -1.93 52.89 -0.76
C HIS A 491 -1.39 54.21 -1.30
N GLU A 492 -0.81 55.06 -0.45
CA GLU A 492 -0.21 56.34 -0.85
C GLU A 492 0.90 56.13 -1.90
N VAL A 493 1.88 55.27 -1.61
CA VAL A 493 2.98 54.91 -2.54
C VAL A 493 2.46 54.35 -3.85
N TYR A 494 1.47 53.45 -3.76
CA TYR A 494 0.92 52.81 -4.93
C TYR A 494 0.21 53.82 -5.84
N GLN A 495 -0.47 54.83 -5.28
CA GLN A 495 -1.12 55.87 -6.10
C GLN A 495 -0.10 56.80 -6.74
N GLU A 496 0.95 57.19 -6.02
CA GLU A 496 2.02 58.03 -6.58
C GLU A 496 2.75 57.34 -7.74
N LEU A 497 3.12 56.06 -7.57
CA LEU A 497 3.72 55.26 -8.64
C LEU A 497 2.74 55.03 -9.79
N LEU A 498 1.44 54.81 -9.51
CA LEU A 498 0.43 54.64 -10.55
C LEU A 498 0.26 55.92 -11.38
N GLU A 499 0.29 57.11 -10.77
CA GLU A 499 0.22 58.37 -11.52
C GLU A 499 1.46 58.60 -12.38
N GLN A 500 2.66 58.29 -11.88
CA GLN A 500 3.88 58.35 -12.69
C GLN A 500 3.83 57.39 -13.90
N VAL A 501 3.35 56.16 -13.68
CA VAL A 501 3.15 55.19 -14.77
C VAL A 501 2.10 55.68 -15.76
N ARG A 502 0.98 56.21 -15.28
CA ARG A 502 -0.06 56.79 -16.14
C ARG A 502 0.47 57.94 -16.99
N GLU A 503 1.32 58.80 -16.43
CA GLU A 503 1.89 59.94 -17.15
C GLU A 503 2.86 59.48 -18.24
N ASN A 504 3.75 58.53 -17.94
CA ASN A 504 4.63 57.91 -18.93
C ASN A 504 3.84 57.18 -20.03
N GLU A 505 2.82 56.42 -19.64
CA GLU A 505 1.97 55.69 -20.60
C GLU A 505 1.12 56.63 -21.45
N ARG A 506 0.67 57.78 -20.91
CA ARG A 506 0.02 58.83 -21.71
C ARG A 506 0.96 59.34 -22.79
N GLU A 507 2.18 59.72 -22.42
CA GLU A 507 3.19 60.19 -23.39
C GLU A 507 3.48 59.12 -24.45
N GLU A 508 3.64 57.86 -24.06
CA GLU A 508 3.88 56.76 -24.99
C GLU A 508 2.66 56.51 -25.91
N ILE A 509 1.44 56.56 -25.37
CA ILE A 509 0.20 56.45 -26.14
C ILE A 509 0.06 57.59 -27.15
N TYR A 510 0.42 58.83 -26.78
CA TYR A 510 0.41 59.96 -27.70
C TYR A 510 1.44 59.77 -28.82
N ASN A 511 2.66 59.30 -28.50
CA ASN A 511 3.67 58.97 -29.52
C ASN A 511 3.17 57.86 -30.46
N LEU A 512 2.49 56.83 -29.93
CA LEU A 512 1.91 55.75 -30.73
C LEU A 512 0.74 56.23 -31.60
N LEU A 513 -0.09 57.16 -31.11
CA LEU A 513 -1.16 57.80 -31.90
C LEU A 513 -0.60 58.64 -33.03
N GLU A 514 0.42 59.46 -32.76
CA GLU A 514 1.11 60.23 -33.82
C GLU A 514 1.69 59.27 -34.87
N ARG A 515 2.32 58.17 -34.44
CA ARG A 515 2.85 57.15 -35.35
C ARG A 515 1.76 56.45 -36.17
N LEU A 516 0.59 56.19 -35.57
CA LEU A 516 -0.57 55.64 -36.28
C LEU A 516 -1.14 56.63 -37.31
N ASP A 517 -1.17 57.93 -36.99
CA ASP A 517 -1.59 58.97 -37.92
C ASP A 517 -0.58 59.19 -39.06
N GLU A 518 0.72 59.04 -38.80
CA GLU A 518 1.76 59.01 -39.84
C GLU A 518 1.56 57.84 -40.80
N LEU A 519 1.35 56.63 -40.28
CA LEU A 519 1.07 55.44 -41.10
C LEU A 519 -0.22 55.61 -41.90
N ARG A 520 -1.25 56.24 -41.31
CA ARG A 520 -2.52 56.54 -42.00
C ARG A 520 -2.34 57.44 -43.23
N GLN A 521 -1.32 58.28 -43.27
CA GLN A 521 -1.03 59.18 -44.39
C GLN A 521 -0.21 58.51 -45.52
N GLN A 522 0.28 57.28 -45.31
CA GLN A 522 0.99 56.53 -46.34
C GLN A 522 0.00 55.93 -47.36
N GLU A 523 0.40 55.84 -48.63
CA GLU A 523 -0.44 55.23 -49.69
C GLU A 523 -0.66 53.73 -49.46
N GLU A 524 0.30 53.02 -48.86
CA GLU A 524 0.21 51.59 -48.48
C GLU A 524 0.83 51.37 -47.08
N PRO A 525 0.06 51.53 -45.99
CA PRO A 525 0.58 51.31 -44.64
C PRO A 525 0.78 49.82 -44.35
N PRO A 526 1.91 49.39 -43.77
CA PRO A 526 2.11 48.02 -43.33
C PRO A 526 1.11 47.66 -42.22
N ILE A 527 0.05 46.93 -42.56
CA ILE A 527 -1.06 46.55 -41.65
C ILE A 527 -0.55 45.83 -40.40
N ALA A 528 0.51 45.03 -40.52
CA ALA A 528 1.16 44.37 -39.39
C ALA A 528 1.72 45.38 -38.36
N GLU A 529 2.34 46.48 -38.82
CA GLU A 529 2.86 47.54 -37.96
C GLU A 529 1.71 48.31 -37.29
N VAL A 530 0.64 48.62 -38.03
CA VAL A 530 -0.58 49.24 -37.50
C VAL A 530 -1.23 48.36 -36.41
N LYS A 531 -1.40 47.05 -36.67
CA LYS A 531 -1.93 46.09 -35.68
C LYS A 531 -1.02 45.99 -34.45
N GLN A 532 0.30 46.00 -34.63
CA GLN A 532 1.26 45.96 -33.54
C GLN A 532 1.19 47.22 -32.66
N LEU A 533 1.12 48.41 -33.25
CA LEU A 533 1.00 49.67 -32.52
C LEU A 533 -0.31 49.74 -31.74
N VAL A 534 -1.44 49.31 -32.32
CA VAL A 534 -2.73 49.25 -31.61
C VAL A 534 -2.71 48.20 -30.48
N ALA A 535 -2.03 47.08 -30.66
CA ALA A 535 -1.84 46.09 -29.61
C ALA A 535 -0.96 46.63 -28.45
N GLN A 536 0.09 47.39 -28.75
CA GLN A 536 0.92 48.08 -27.76
C GLN A 536 0.08 49.12 -26.98
N MET A 537 -0.71 49.93 -27.66
CA MET A 537 -1.63 50.88 -27.02
C MET A 537 -2.69 50.20 -26.13
N ARG A 538 -3.22 49.05 -26.56
CA ARG A 538 -4.18 48.27 -25.74
C ARG A 538 -3.57 47.83 -24.40
N ARG A 539 -2.26 47.56 -24.37
CA ARG A 539 -1.53 47.23 -23.14
C ARG A 539 -1.36 48.46 -22.25
N LEU A 540 -0.88 49.57 -22.82
CA LEU A 540 -0.64 50.82 -22.06
C LEU A 540 -1.94 51.43 -21.53
N THR A 541 -3.07 51.29 -22.22
CA THR A 541 -4.38 51.80 -21.74
C THR A 541 -4.95 51.05 -20.53
N LEU A 542 -4.30 49.98 -20.04
CA LEU A 542 -4.78 49.20 -18.90
C LEU A 542 -4.71 49.97 -17.57
N HIS A 543 -3.75 50.89 -17.42
CA HIS A 543 -3.56 51.63 -16.17
C HIS A 543 -4.24 53.00 -16.17
N LEU A 544 -4.75 53.47 -17.33
CA LEU A 544 -5.49 54.71 -17.46
C LEU A 544 -6.93 54.64 -16.90
N PRO A 545 -7.53 55.79 -16.53
CA PRO A 545 -8.94 55.89 -16.18
C PRO A 545 -9.86 55.36 -17.28
N ALA A 546 -10.95 54.67 -16.91
CA ALA A 546 -11.82 53.96 -17.86
C ALA A 546 -12.41 54.84 -18.98
N GLY A 547 -12.73 56.12 -18.67
CA GLY A 547 -13.21 57.06 -19.68
C GLY A 547 -12.14 57.43 -20.70
N GLU A 548 -10.95 57.78 -20.22
CA GLU A 548 -9.78 58.13 -21.03
C GLU A 548 -9.30 56.93 -21.88
N ALA A 549 -9.19 55.75 -21.26
CA ALA A 549 -8.86 54.51 -21.95
C ALA A 549 -9.87 54.14 -23.05
N ALA A 550 -11.16 54.38 -22.82
CA ALA A 550 -12.20 54.11 -23.82
C ALA A 550 -12.11 55.05 -25.02
N GLU A 551 -11.83 56.34 -24.79
CA GLU A 551 -11.64 57.32 -25.87
C GLU A 551 -10.39 57.00 -26.71
N LEU A 552 -9.25 56.71 -26.06
CA LEU A 552 -7.99 56.38 -26.73
C LEU A 552 -8.07 55.05 -27.49
N ARG A 553 -8.72 54.03 -26.91
CA ARG A 553 -9.00 52.77 -27.62
C ARG A 553 -9.92 53.00 -28.81
N LYS A 554 -10.98 53.80 -28.66
CA LYS A 554 -11.88 54.12 -29.76
C LYS A 554 -11.18 54.87 -30.89
N ALA A 555 -10.23 55.75 -30.57
CA ALA A 555 -9.40 56.43 -31.56
C ALA A 555 -8.48 55.44 -32.29
N ALA A 556 -7.71 54.63 -31.56
CA ALA A 556 -6.81 53.62 -32.12
C ALA A 556 -7.54 52.56 -32.94
N GLU A 557 -8.67 52.04 -32.44
CA GLU A 557 -9.52 51.08 -33.13
C GLU A 557 -10.25 51.71 -34.30
N GLY A 558 -10.63 52.98 -34.21
CA GLY A 558 -11.18 53.74 -35.33
C GLY A 558 -10.18 53.88 -36.47
N THR A 559 -8.92 54.17 -36.16
CA THR A 559 -7.82 54.24 -37.12
C THR A 559 -7.48 52.87 -37.69
N LEU A 560 -7.39 51.83 -36.86
CA LEU A 560 -7.23 50.45 -37.32
C LEU A 560 -8.36 50.07 -38.26
N THR A 561 -9.61 50.28 -37.87
CA THR A 561 -10.79 49.95 -38.68
C THR A 561 -10.79 50.72 -40.00
N GLN A 562 -10.35 51.97 -40.03
CA GLN A 562 -10.24 52.76 -41.27
C GLN A 562 -9.11 52.26 -42.19
N LEU A 563 -7.99 51.82 -41.62
CA LEU A 563 -6.84 51.30 -42.37
C LEU A 563 -7.03 49.83 -42.80
N THR A 564 -7.77 49.04 -42.01
CA THR A 564 -8.16 47.66 -42.34
C THR A 564 -9.47 47.59 -43.12
N ALA A 565 -10.24 48.68 -43.24
CA ALA A 565 -11.41 48.74 -44.12
C ALA A 565 -11.05 48.67 -45.62
N ALA A 566 -9.76 48.70 -45.95
CA ALA A 566 -9.24 48.38 -47.27
C ALA A 566 -9.02 46.87 -47.50
N ASP A 567 -9.00 46.04 -46.46
CA ASP A 567 -9.07 44.58 -46.62
C ASP A 567 -10.55 44.21 -46.75
N ALA A 568 -11.07 44.31 -47.99
CA ALA A 568 -12.27 43.59 -48.34
C ALA A 568 -12.07 42.12 -47.95
N GLU A 569 -12.99 41.54 -47.15
CA GLU A 569 -13.01 40.09 -46.90
C GLU A 569 -12.86 39.42 -48.28
N ASP A 570 -11.73 38.74 -48.53
CA ASP A 570 -11.46 38.14 -49.84
C ASP A 570 -12.18 36.78 -49.91
N LEU A 571 -12.51 36.32 -51.12
CA LEU A 571 -12.89 34.93 -51.33
C LEU A 571 -11.80 33.96 -50.85
N GLY A 572 -10.52 34.38 -50.82
CA GLY A 572 -9.44 33.63 -50.18
C GLY A 572 -9.67 33.36 -48.69
N ASP A 573 -10.27 34.31 -47.95
CA ASP A 573 -10.58 34.15 -46.53
C ASP A 573 -11.68 33.12 -46.29
N LEU A 574 -12.54 32.87 -47.28
CA LEU A 574 -13.54 31.81 -47.20
C LEU A 574 -12.88 30.43 -47.18
N GLU A 575 -11.88 30.16 -48.03
CA GLU A 575 -11.16 28.88 -48.01
C GLU A 575 -10.47 28.68 -46.66
N THR A 576 -9.81 29.72 -46.15
CA THR A 576 -9.15 29.69 -44.84
C THR A 576 -10.15 29.44 -43.70
N ALA A 577 -11.28 30.16 -43.68
CA ALA A 577 -12.31 29.98 -42.65
C ALA A 577 -12.94 28.57 -42.68
N LEU A 578 -13.17 28.01 -43.87
CA LEU A 578 -13.66 26.64 -44.04
C LEU A 578 -12.61 25.61 -43.57
N ARG A 579 -11.34 25.79 -43.93
CA ARG A 579 -10.24 24.92 -43.48
C ARG A 579 -10.02 24.98 -41.97
N LEU A 580 -10.15 26.14 -41.33
CA LEU A 580 -10.06 26.27 -39.87
C LEU A 580 -11.30 25.71 -39.13
N GLY A 581 -12.36 25.34 -39.86
CA GLY A 581 -13.60 24.85 -39.28
C GLY A 581 -14.42 25.93 -38.58
N ASN A 582 -14.28 27.20 -39.01
CA ASN A 582 -14.99 28.34 -38.45
C ASN A 582 -16.28 28.62 -39.21
N ALA A 583 -17.32 27.85 -38.88
CA ALA A 583 -18.62 27.94 -39.55
C ALA A 583 -19.27 29.33 -39.47
N ALA A 584 -19.08 30.06 -38.36
CA ALA A 584 -19.66 31.39 -38.18
C ALA A 584 -19.03 32.41 -39.12
N THR A 585 -17.69 32.41 -39.23
CA THR A 585 -16.97 33.32 -40.13
C THR A 585 -17.19 32.94 -41.58
N ALA A 586 -17.15 31.64 -41.93
CA ALA A 586 -17.49 31.20 -43.28
C ALA A 586 -18.92 31.60 -43.68
N ALA A 587 -19.90 31.51 -42.78
CA ALA A 587 -21.26 31.98 -43.05
C ALA A 587 -21.34 33.50 -43.24
N ARG A 588 -20.56 34.28 -42.48
CA ARG A 588 -20.49 35.75 -42.62
C ARG A 588 -19.89 36.15 -43.97
N ILE A 589 -18.77 35.55 -44.37
CA ILE A 589 -18.12 35.81 -45.67
C ILE A 589 -19.05 35.42 -46.81
N LYS A 590 -19.72 34.25 -46.73
CA LYS A 590 -20.74 33.85 -47.72
C LYS A 590 -21.89 34.84 -47.84
N ALA A 591 -22.34 35.41 -46.72
CA ALA A 591 -23.40 36.43 -46.72
C ALA A 591 -22.93 37.74 -47.38
N TYR A 592 -21.66 38.11 -47.18
CA TYR A 592 -21.04 39.25 -47.86
C TYR A 592 -20.95 39.03 -49.38
N PHE A 593 -20.59 37.82 -49.82
CA PHE A 593 -20.55 37.39 -51.22
C PHE A 593 -21.88 36.78 -51.72
N GLY A 594 -23.02 37.20 -51.16
CA GLY A 594 -24.34 36.65 -51.47
C GLY A 594 -24.86 36.94 -52.90
N GLU A 595 -24.19 37.79 -53.65
CA GLU A 595 -24.59 38.18 -55.01
C GLU A 595 -24.48 37.00 -56.01
N PRO A 596 -25.41 36.87 -56.98
CA PRO A 596 -25.50 35.69 -57.87
C PRO A 596 -24.23 35.36 -58.67
N TRP A 597 -23.40 36.35 -58.99
CA TRP A 597 -22.19 36.15 -59.79
C TRP A 597 -21.00 35.61 -59.00
N TYR A 598 -20.97 35.74 -57.66
CA TYR A 598 -19.93 35.15 -56.81
C TYR A 598 -20.26 33.70 -56.41
N GLN A 599 -21.52 33.27 -56.52
CA GLN A 599 -21.97 31.92 -56.17
C GLN A 599 -21.16 30.78 -56.82
N PRO A 600 -20.78 30.84 -58.11
CA PRO A 600 -19.94 29.80 -58.71
C PRO A 600 -18.54 29.70 -58.07
N MET A 601 -17.96 30.83 -57.65
CA MET A 601 -16.65 30.86 -57.00
C MET A 601 -16.73 30.35 -55.57
N VAL A 602 -17.75 30.77 -54.82
CA VAL A 602 -18.06 30.24 -53.47
C VAL A 602 -18.25 28.72 -53.53
N ALA A 603 -19.07 28.23 -54.45
CA ALA A 603 -19.32 26.80 -54.63
C ALA A 603 -18.04 26.02 -55.00
N SER A 604 -17.19 26.58 -55.86
CA SER A 604 -15.90 25.98 -56.24
C SER A 604 -14.95 25.84 -55.04
N ILE A 605 -14.87 26.87 -54.18
CA ILE A 605 -14.08 26.83 -52.95
C ILE A 605 -14.65 25.79 -51.97
N GLU A 606 -15.97 25.76 -51.78
CA GLU A 606 -16.63 24.77 -50.92
C GLU A 606 -16.41 23.34 -51.42
N GLU A 607 -16.51 23.09 -52.73
CA GLU A 607 -16.28 21.79 -53.34
C GLU A 607 -14.81 21.35 -53.20
N LYS A 608 -13.87 22.28 -53.41
CA LYS A 608 -12.43 22.04 -53.21
C LYS A 608 -12.13 21.62 -51.77
N VAL A 609 -12.66 22.34 -50.78
CA VAL A 609 -12.46 22.01 -49.36
C VAL A 609 -13.19 20.71 -49.00
N ALA A 610 -14.44 20.52 -49.46
CA ALA A 610 -15.21 19.30 -49.21
C ALA A 610 -14.52 18.05 -49.76
N THR A 611 -13.93 18.14 -50.96
CA THR A 611 -13.16 17.05 -51.57
C THR A 611 -11.90 16.76 -50.76
N ALA A 612 -11.15 17.80 -50.36
CA ALA A 612 -9.96 17.63 -49.52
C ALA A 612 -10.28 17.05 -48.13
N PHE A 613 -11.47 17.34 -47.60
CA PHE A 613 -11.90 16.94 -46.26
C PHE A 613 -12.75 15.65 -46.27
N HIS A 614 -12.91 15.02 -47.43
CA HIS A 614 -13.69 13.80 -47.56
C HIS A 614 -13.01 12.62 -46.85
N ILE A 615 -13.82 11.79 -46.20
CA ILE A 615 -13.42 10.55 -45.58
C ILE A 615 -14.43 9.49 -46.04
N GLU A 616 -13.94 8.42 -46.66
CA GLU A 616 -14.76 7.27 -47.01
C GLU A 616 -15.01 6.44 -45.75
N ALA A 617 -16.27 6.13 -45.45
CA ALA A 617 -16.65 5.32 -44.30
C ALA A 617 -17.31 4.02 -44.76
N THR A 618 -16.77 2.89 -44.31
CA THR A 618 -17.29 1.55 -44.61
C THR A 618 -17.55 0.79 -43.30
N PRO A 619 -18.81 0.40 -43.01
CA PRO A 619 -19.11 -0.41 -41.83
C PRO A 619 -18.35 -1.74 -41.86
N ILE A 620 -17.89 -2.18 -40.69
CA ILE A 620 -17.29 -3.49 -40.46
C ILE A 620 -18.31 -4.32 -39.69
N ASP A 621 -18.46 -5.60 -40.05
CA ASP A 621 -19.33 -6.51 -39.31
C ASP A 621 -18.79 -6.68 -37.89
N PHE A 622 -19.48 -6.07 -36.93
CA PHE A 622 -19.06 -6.04 -35.53
C PHE A 622 -20.00 -6.85 -34.66
N SER A 623 -19.45 -7.74 -33.84
CA SER A 623 -20.25 -8.55 -32.90
C SER A 623 -19.53 -8.86 -31.60
N PHE A 624 -20.31 -8.97 -30.52
CA PHE A 624 -19.85 -9.57 -29.29
C PHE A 624 -19.96 -11.09 -29.39
N ALA A 625 -18.83 -11.79 -29.26
CA ALA A 625 -18.71 -13.24 -29.37
C ALA A 625 -18.25 -13.83 -28.01
N PRO A 626 -19.17 -14.08 -27.06
CA PRO A 626 -18.81 -14.66 -25.76
C PRO A 626 -18.17 -16.06 -25.87
N GLU A 627 -18.44 -16.78 -26.96
CA GLU A 627 -17.87 -18.09 -27.29
C GLU A 627 -16.42 -18.04 -27.79
N LEU A 628 -15.87 -16.85 -28.01
CA LEU A 628 -14.53 -16.69 -28.55
C LEU A 628 -13.48 -17.26 -27.60
N VAL A 629 -12.61 -18.11 -28.13
CA VAL A 629 -11.52 -18.76 -27.37
C VAL A 629 -10.41 -17.75 -27.14
N VAL A 630 -10.10 -17.48 -25.88
CA VAL A 630 -9.10 -16.48 -25.47
C VAL A 630 -7.72 -17.14 -25.45
N ASP A 631 -6.84 -16.71 -26.35
CA ASP A 631 -5.44 -17.14 -26.39
C ASP A 631 -4.52 -15.96 -26.07
N LEU A 632 -3.90 -16.00 -24.90
CA LEU A 632 -2.96 -14.98 -24.41
C LEU A 632 -1.50 -15.36 -24.61
N SER A 633 -1.24 -16.50 -25.27
CA SER A 633 0.11 -17.04 -25.48
C SER A 633 0.75 -16.55 -26.78
N THR A 634 -0.05 -16.26 -27.79
CA THR A 634 0.43 -15.81 -29.10
C THR A 634 1.00 -14.38 -29.03
N ARG A 635 2.31 -14.24 -29.23
CA ARG A 635 3.01 -12.94 -29.12
C ARG A 635 2.70 -11.97 -30.25
N ASN A 636 2.57 -12.46 -31.48
CA ASN A 636 2.32 -11.61 -32.66
C ASN A 636 1.14 -12.15 -33.47
N PRO A 637 -0.01 -11.47 -33.50
CA PRO A 637 -1.03 -11.76 -34.48
C PRO A 637 -0.56 -11.24 -35.83
N ASP A 638 -0.62 -12.08 -36.87
CA ASP A 638 -0.27 -11.74 -38.26
C ASP A 638 -1.16 -10.65 -38.91
N LEU A 639 -1.99 -9.93 -38.12
CA LEU A 639 -3.16 -9.17 -38.60
C LEU A 639 -2.96 -7.64 -38.67
N GLY A 640 -1.75 -7.10 -38.54
CA GLY A 640 -1.42 -5.72 -38.96
C GLY A 640 -2.12 -4.53 -38.25
N LEU A 641 -3.15 -4.75 -37.41
CA LEU A 641 -3.87 -3.69 -36.71
C LEU A 641 -3.03 -3.13 -35.55
N CYS A 642 -2.60 -1.88 -35.68
CA CYS A 642 -1.87 -1.16 -34.63
C CYS A 642 -2.82 -0.24 -33.85
N ARG A 643 -2.77 -0.26 -32.52
CA ARG A 643 -3.57 0.68 -31.72
C ARG A 643 -2.96 2.08 -31.79
N MET A 644 -3.75 3.05 -32.24
CA MET A 644 -3.35 4.46 -32.22
C MET A 644 -3.75 5.16 -30.93
N GLY A 645 -4.86 4.75 -30.33
CA GLY A 645 -5.34 5.35 -29.10
C GLY A 645 -6.77 4.95 -28.77
N SER A 646 -7.37 5.64 -27.81
CA SER A 646 -8.72 5.32 -27.34
C SER A 646 -9.34 6.50 -26.58
N SER A 647 -10.68 6.49 -26.46
CA SER A 647 -11.45 7.37 -25.60
C SER A 647 -12.15 6.56 -24.50
N GLU A 648 -13.23 7.04 -23.88
CA GLU A 648 -14.04 6.28 -22.92
C GLU A 648 -14.75 5.07 -23.58
N HIS A 649 -15.21 5.22 -24.82
CA HIS A 649 -15.93 4.18 -25.57
C HIS A 649 -15.44 3.94 -27.00
N HIS A 650 -14.43 4.70 -27.45
CA HIS A 650 -13.78 4.50 -28.75
C HIS A 650 -12.46 3.76 -28.61
N LEU A 651 -12.20 2.82 -29.53
CA LEU A 651 -10.87 2.31 -29.84
C LEU A 651 -10.50 2.77 -31.25
N VAL A 652 -9.33 3.38 -31.41
CA VAL A 652 -8.84 3.84 -32.71
C VAL A 652 -7.66 2.97 -33.10
N LEU A 653 -7.82 2.28 -34.23
CA LEU A 653 -6.88 1.31 -34.76
C LEU A 653 -6.42 1.79 -36.14
N ARG A 654 -5.17 1.49 -36.46
CA ARG A 654 -4.56 1.72 -37.76
C ARG A 654 -4.49 0.39 -38.48
N GLU A 655 -5.16 0.33 -39.63
CA GLU A 655 -5.11 -0.82 -40.54
C GLU A 655 -4.05 -0.61 -41.63
N ALA A 656 -3.93 0.62 -42.13
CA ALA A 656 -2.92 1.03 -43.11
C ALA A 656 -2.47 2.49 -42.89
N GLU A 657 -1.58 3.00 -43.74
CA GLU A 657 -1.14 4.41 -43.66
C GLU A 657 -2.30 5.40 -43.84
N ASP A 658 -3.26 5.09 -44.73
CA ASP A 658 -4.40 5.92 -45.12
C ASP A 658 -5.74 5.45 -44.50
N THR A 659 -5.71 4.43 -43.62
CA THR A 659 -6.93 3.74 -43.19
C THR A 659 -6.95 3.51 -41.68
N LEU A 660 -8.02 3.98 -41.05
CA LEU A 660 -8.30 3.84 -39.62
C LEU A 660 -9.54 2.98 -39.41
N ILE A 661 -9.57 2.22 -38.32
CA ILE A 661 -10.79 1.56 -37.82
C ILE A 661 -11.14 2.20 -36.48
N VAL A 662 -12.35 2.73 -36.35
CA VAL A 662 -12.89 3.14 -35.05
C VAL A 662 -13.92 2.11 -34.61
N VAL A 663 -13.69 1.55 -33.43
CA VAL A 663 -14.67 0.71 -32.74
C VAL A 663 -15.37 1.56 -31.70
N ASP A 664 -16.67 1.75 -31.87
CA ASP A 664 -17.54 2.41 -30.90
C ASP A 664 -18.26 1.34 -30.07
N LEU A 665 -17.79 1.15 -28.84
CA LEU A 665 -18.34 0.18 -27.90
C LEU A 665 -19.70 0.60 -27.34
N ARG A 666 -20.04 1.90 -27.38
CA ARG A 666 -21.34 2.40 -26.93
C ARG A 666 -22.41 2.13 -27.97
N ARG A 667 -22.11 2.36 -29.25
CA ARG A 667 -23.00 2.04 -30.37
C ARG A 667 -22.93 0.58 -30.81
N GLN A 668 -21.95 -0.17 -30.31
CA GLN A 668 -21.68 -1.54 -30.73
C GLN A 668 -21.47 -1.64 -32.24
N ALA A 669 -20.59 -0.78 -32.76
CA ALA A 669 -20.30 -0.71 -34.18
C ALA A 669 -18.79 -0.56 -34.41
N ALA A 670 -18.30 -1.05 -35.54
CA ALA A 670 -16.98 -0.76 -36.04
C ALA A 670 -17.09 -0.19 -37.45
N THR A 671 -16.26 0.80 -37.77
CA THR A 671 -16.27 1.45 -39.07
C THR A 671 -14.84 1.72 -39.52
N ARG A 672 -14.56 1.33 -40.75
CA ARG A 672 -13.30 1.61 -41.45
C ARG A 672 -13.42 2.95 -42.15
N TYR A 673 -12.46 3.84 -41.89
CA TYR A 673 -12.36 5.18 -42.43
C TYR A 673 -11.11 5.29 -43.28
N ARG A 674 -11.27 5.72 -44.54
CA ARG A 674 -10.17 5.87 -45.49
C ARG A 674 -10.02 7.31 -45.96
N SER A 675 -8.79 7.81 -45.92
CA SER A 675 -8.42 9.11 -46.48
C SER A 675 -6.90 9.21 -46.62
N GLU A 676 -6.42 9.79 -47.72
CA GLU A 676 -4.98 10.06 -47.94
C GLU A 676 -4.39 10.93 -46.83
N ASN A 677 -5.20 11.78 -46.20
CA ASN A 677 -4.77 12.68 -45.13
C ASN A 677 -4.47 11.96 -43.80
N PHE A 678 -4.87 10.69 -43.60
CA PHE A 678 -4.55 9.95 -42.38
C PHE A 678 -3.09 9.50 -42.28
N LYS A 679 -2.34 9.65 -43.38
CA LYS A 679 -0.92 9.32 -43.45
C LYS A 679 -0.14 10.16 -42.43
N ASP A 680 0.72 9.48 -41.67
CA ASP A 680 1.57 10.09 -40.64
C ASP A 680 0.80 10.83 -39.52
N LEU A 681 -0.50 10.58 -39.34
CA LEU A 681 -1.27 11.18 -38.25
C LEU A 681 -1.28 10.29 -37.00
N GLU A 682 -1.20 10.89 -35.82
CA GLU A 682 -1.40 10.24 -34.51
C GLU A 682 -2.52 10.90 -33.73
N LEU A 683 -3.13 10.14 -32.81
CA LEU A 683 -4.24 10.62 -32.00
C LEU A 683 -3.75 11.50 -30.85
N MET A 684 -4.26 12.74 -30.80
CA MET A 684 -3.87 13.73 -29.78
C MET A 684 -4.99 13.97 -28.76
N ASP A 685 -6.25 14.11 -29.17
CA ASP A 685 -7.39 14.32 -28.28
C ASP A 685 -8.67 13.71 -28.85
N VAL A 686 -9.65 13.40 -27.99
CA VAL A 686 -10.96 12.87 -28.40
C VAL A 686 -12.05 13.49 -27.53
N LEU A 687 -13.11 13.99 -28.17
CA LEU A 687 -14.36 14.36 -27.51
C LEU A 687 -15.41 13.29 -27.83
N PRO A 688 -15.54 12.25 -26.99
CA PRO A 688 -16.25 11.03 -27.34
C PRO A 688 -17.75 11.24 -27.53
N ASP A 689 -18.39 12.14 -26.77
CA ASP A 689 -19.82 12.43 -26.94
C ASP A 689 -20.19 13.10 -28.27
N ARG A 690 -19.20 13.57 -29.03
CA ARG A 690 -19.37 14.27 -30.30
C ARG A 690 -18.70 13.56 -31.47
N ASP A 691 -18.10 12.39 -31.25
CA ASP A 691 -17.29 11.66 -32.24
C ASP A 691 -16.20 12.52 -32.90
N LEU A 692 -15.67 13.50 -32.16
CA LEU A 692 -14.62 14.39 -32.65
C LEU A 692 -13.25 13.88 -32.21
N PHE A 693 -12.32 13.82 -33.17
CA PHE A 693 -10.96 13.34 -32.97
C PHE A 693 -9.99 14.41 -33.46
N LEU A 694 -8.97 14.68 -32.65
CA LEU A 694 -7.88 15.59 -32.99
C LEU A 694 -6.64 14.75 -33.26
N LEU A 695 -6.08 14.93 -34.44
CA LEU A 695 -4.95 14.19 -34.96
C LEU A 695 -3.78 15.14 -35.24
N ILE A 696 -2.55 14.73 -34.92
CA ILE A 696 -1.34 15.52 -35.19
C ILE A 696 -0.43 14.77 -36.15
N ASN A 697 0.20 15.48 -37.09
CA ASN A 697 1.17 14.88 -37.98
C ASN A 697 2.50 14.64 -37.26
N VAL A 698 2.96 13.39 -37.18
CA VAL A 698 4.16 13.03 -36.41
C VAL A 698 5.46 13.45 -37.09
N LYS A 699 5.47 13.60 -38.42
CA LYS A 699 6.69 13.97 -39.16
C LYS A 699 7.06 15.43 -38.95
N ASN A 700 6.08 16.33 -39.03
CA ASN A 700 6.34 17.75 -38.86
C ASN A 700 5.99 18.27 -37.46
N LYS A 701 5.21 17.54 -36.66
CA LYS A 701 4.76 17.89 -35.30
C LYS A 701 4.04 19.24 -35.17
N VAL A 702 3.57 19.79 -36.28
CA VAL A 702 2.96 21.13 -36.33
C VAL A 702 1.60 21.11 -37.00
N SER A 703 1.37 20.25 -37.99
CA SER A 703 0.08 20.16 -38.68
C SER A 703 -0.92 19.33 -37.88
N VAL A 704 -2.10 19.90 -37.64
CA VAL A 704 -3.18 19.30 -36.85
C VAL A 704 -4.45 19.20 -37.69
N TRP A 705 -5.13 18.07 -37.55
CA TRP A 705 -6.38 17.76 -38.23
C TRP A 705 -7.46 17.42 -37.22
N ARG A 706 -8.60 18.09 -37.32
CA ARG A 706 -9.80 17.73 -36.57
C ARG A 706 -10.73 16.96 -37.47
N THR A 707 -11.28 15.86 -36.98
CA THR A 707 -12.13 14.95 -37.74
C THR A 707 -13.41 14.64 -36.97
N LEU A 708 -14.49 14.45 -37.71
CA LEU A 708 -15.71 13.81 -37.22
C LEU A 708 -15.72 12.40 -37.80
N LEU A 709 -15.71 11.36 -36.96
CA LEU A 709 -15.74 9.95 -37.40
C LEU A 709 -17.03 9.30 -36.92
N CYS A 710 -18.11 9.52 -37.67
CA CYS A 710 -19.47 9.11 -37.34
C CYS A 710 -20.18 8.54 -38.58
N GLY A 711 -19.82 7.32 -38.97
CA GLY A 711 -20.44 6.63 -40.10
C GLY A 711 -20.40 7.47 -41.39
N GLU A 712 -21.54 7.61 -42.06
CA GLU A 712 -21.66 8.36 -43.32
C GLU A 712 -21.39 9.87 -43.20
N GLN A 713 -21.43 10.45 -42.00
CA GLN A 713 -21.17 11.88 -41.79
C GLN A 713 -19.68 12.22 -41.64
N SER A 714 -18.81 11.23 -41.86
CA SER A 714 -17.40 11.35 -41.53
C SER A 714 -16.67 12.26 -42.47
N ARG A 715 -15.88 13.17 -41.90
CA ARG A 715 -15.11 14.18 -42.63
C ARG A 715 -14.06 14.82 -41.75
N PHE A 716 -13.04 15.39 -42.36
CA PHE A 716 -12.25 16.42 -41.69
C PHE A 716 -13.13 17.66 -41.48
N THR A 717 -12.92 18.32 -40.35
CA THR A 717 -13.69 19.50 -39.94
C THR A 717 -12.81 20.68 -39.63
N ALA A 718 -11.50 20.49 -39.47
CA ALA A 718 -10.51 21.56 -39.46
C ALA A 718 -9.11 21.03 -39.82
N GLN A 719 -8.27 21.90 -40.36
CA GLN A 719 -6.84 21.72 -40.60
C GLN A 719 -6.15 23.04 -40.24
N PHE A 720 -5.10 22.99 -39.41
CA PHE A 720 -4.31 24.17 -39.06
C PHE A 720 -2.90 23.80 -38.58
N GLU A 721 -2.00 24.77 -38.57
CA GLU A 721 -0.65 24.63 -38.04
C GLU A 721 -0.51 25.24 -36.65
N ILE A 722 0.14 24.52 -35.73
CA ILE A 722 0.34 24.98 -34.36
C ILE A 722 1.15 26.28 -34.34
N ASN A 723 2.25 26.37 -35.09
CA ASN A 723 3.19 27.50 -35.04
C ASN A 723 2.61 28.79 -35.64
N GLU A 724 1.72 28.67 -36.62
CA GLU A 724 1.07 29.83 -37.26
C GLU A 724 0.00 30.44 -36.37
N ASN A 725 -0.60 29.63 -35.49
CA ASN A 725 -1.76 30.01 -34.72
C ASN A 725 -1.42 30.28 -33.25
N PHE A 726 -0.56 29.46 -32.64
CA PHE A 726 -0.16 29.57 -31.24
C PHE A 726 1.24 30.19 -31.16
N PHE A 727 1.33 31.46 -30.79
CA PHE A 727 2.61 32.17 -30.69
C PHE A 727 3.41 31.76 -29.45
N TYR A 728 4.64 31.26 -29.67
CA TYR A 728 5.61 30.94 -28.64
C TYR A 728 7.05 31.19 -29.09
N GLY A 729 7.94 31.35 -28.11
CA GLY A 729 9.36 31.67 -28.34
C GLY A 729 10.14 30.54 -29.03
N ALA A 730 11.26 30.89 -29.68
CA ALA A 730 12.19 29.91 -30.22
C ALA A 730 12.75 29.03 -29.07
N GLY A 731 12.67 27.71 -29.22
CA GLY A 731 13.07 26.74 -28.18
C GLY A 731 11.95 26.30 -27.24
N ALA A 732 10.71 26.79 -27.42
CA ALA A 732 9.57 26.28 -26.69
C ALA A 732 9.20 24.84 -27.12
N CYS A 733 8.69 24.05 -26.18
CA CYS A 733 8.18 22.71 -26.40
C CYS A 733 6.66 22.69 -26.29
N PHE A 734 5.99 22.08 -27.26
CA PHE A 734 4.55 21.91 -27.25
C PHE A 734 4.17 20.67 -26.43
N MET A 735 3.49 20.86 -25.30
CA MET A 735 3.16 19.78 -24.36
C MET A 735 1.85 19.08 -24.71
N GLY A 736 0.89 19.77 -25.33
CA GLY A 736 -0.37 19.17 -25.75
C GLY A 736 -1.41 20.17 -26.26
N LEU A 737 -2.30 19.68 -27.14
CA LEU A 737 -3.43 20.42 -27.69
C LEU A 737 -4.72 19.67 -27.39
N PHE A 738 -5.75 20.40 -26.96
CA PHE A 738 -7.03 19.82 -26.58
C PHE A 738 -8.17 20.63 -27.19
N MET A 739 -9.19 19.94 -27.71
CA MET A 739 -10.39 20.60 -28.28
C MET A 739 -11.29 21.13 -27.16
N SER A 740 -11.97 22.26 -27.37
CA SER A 740 -13.03 22.64 -26.44
C SER A 740 -14.26 21.77 -26.61
N SER A 741 -14.81 21.31 -25.49
CA SER A 741 -16.09 20.61 -25.45
C SER A 741 -17.29 21.47 -25.85
N VAL A 742 -17.16 22.80 -25.76
CA VAL A 742 -18.26 23.75 -25.92
C VAL A 742 -18.25 24.44 -27.29
N LYS A 743 -17.06 24.74 -27.83
CA LYS A 743 -16.91 25.51 -29.07
C LYS A 743 -15.94 24.83 -30.03
N ASP A 744 -16.33 24.74 -31.28
CA ASP A 744 -15.59 24.00 -32.30
C ASP A 744 -14.26 24.66 -32.63
N ASN A 745 -14.23 25.97 -32.81
CA ASN A 745 -13.02 26.72 -33.16
C ASN A 745 -12.12 27.04 -31.94
N VAL A 746 -12.43 26.53 -30.75
CA VAL A 746 -11.66 26.85 -29.54
C VAL A 746 -10.83 25.66 -29.09
N TYR A 747 -9.56 25.93 -28.81
CA TYR A 747 -8.58 24.92 -28.40
C TYR A 747 -7.82 25.38 -27.15
N PHE A 748 -7.34 24.41 -26.39
CA PHE A 748 -6.44 24.60 -25.25
C PHE A 748 -5.06 24.08 -25.63
N ALA A 749 -4.09 24.97 -25.72
CA ALA A 749 -2.68 24.65 -25.97
C ALA A 749 -1.89 24.80 -24.67
N PHE A 750 -1.00 23.84 -24.42
CA PHE A 750 -0.07 23.89 -23.29
C PHE A 750 1.36 23.88 -23.82
N ILE A 751 2.14 24.88 -23.42
CA ILE A 751 3.44 25.21 -24.01
C ILE A 751 4.45 25.39 -22.87
N GLN A 752 5.64 24.80 -23.04
CA GLN A 752 6.78 24.97 -22.14
C GLN A 752 7.81 25.90 -22.80
N GLU A 753 8.15 27.00 -22.14
CA GLU A 753 9.11 28.02 -22.59
C GLU A 753 10.23 28.19 -21.55
N GLY A 754 11.29 27.38 -21.65
CA GLY A 754 12.33 27.33 -20.61
C GLY A 754 11.73 26.88 -19.27
N GLU A 755 11.89 27.67 -18.21
CA GLU A 755 11.29 27.41 -16.88
C GLU A 755 9.84 27.91 -16.75
N ARG A 756 9.23 28.43 -17.83
CA ARG A 756 7.85 28.93 -17.81
C ARG A 756 6.92 27.95 -18.49
N PHE A 757 5.87 27.56 -17.78
CA PHE A 757 4.77 26.80 -18.35
C PHE A 757 3.58 27.71 -18.62
N ARG A 758 3.01 27.65 -19.83
CA ARG A 758 1.90 28.50 -20.27
C ARG A 758 0.77 27.66 -20.86
N GLY A 759 -0.43 27.80 -20.31
CA GLY A 759 -1.67 27.28 -20.89
C GLY A 759 -2.44 28.39 -21.59
N VAL A 760 -2.83 28.20 -22.84
CA VAL A 760 -3.55 29.20 -23.67
C VAL A 760 -4.83 28.60 -24.21
N LYS A 761 -5.92 29.34 -24.06
CA LYS A 761 -7.23 29.02 -24.60
C LYS A 761 -7.46 30.00 -25.73
N MET A 762 -7.53 29.50 -26.95
CA MET A 762 -7.50 30.32 -28.15
C MET A 762 -8.64 29.95 -29.09
N SER A 763 -9.27 30.96 -29.68
CA SER A 763 -10.21 30.82 -30.77
C SER A 763 -9.46 30.94 -32.09
N LEU A 764 -9.49 29.91 -32.94
CA LEU A 764 -8.94 29.95 -34.29
C LEU A 764 -9.94 30.62 -35.25
N ASP A 765 -10.14 31.91 -35.03
CA ASP A 765 -10.81 32.80 -35.98
C ASP A 765 -9.79 33.39 -36.96
N LEU A 766 -10.22 34.16 -37.97
CA LEU A 766 -9.28 34.78 -38.94
C LEU A 766 -8.16 35.61 -38.27
N GLU A 767 -8.37 36.09 -37.05
CA GLU A 767 -7.39 36.86 -36.28
C GLU A 767 -6.82 36.11 -35.05
N SER A 768 -7.09 34.81 -34.89
CA SER A 768 -6.63 33.97 -33.75
C SER A 768 -6.63 34.70 -32.39
N THR A 769 -7.78 34.71 -31.71
CA THR A 769 -7.93 35.49 -30.47
C THR A 769 -7.69 34.66 -29.21
N VAL A 770 -6.81 35.14 -28.34
CA VAL A 770 -6.60 34.55 -27.01
C VAL A 770 -7.81 34.87 -26.13
N ILE A 771 -8.54 33.83 -25.72
CA ILE A 771 -9.72 33.93 -24.84
C ILE A 771 -9.30 33.92 -23.37
N GLY A 772 -8.23 33.20 -23.04
CA GLY A 772 -7.69 33.12 -21.68
C GLY A 772 -6.31 32.49 -21.67
N ALA A 773 -5.54 32.78 -20.63
CA ALA A 773 -4.22 32.22 -20.43
C ALA A 773 -3.93 31.99 -18.95
N CYS A 774 -3.03 31.07 -18.66
CA CYS A 774 -2.43 30.86 -17.34
C CYS A 774 -0.94 30.61 -17.50
N GLU A 775 -0.16 31.04 -16.51
CA GLU A 775 1.30 30.92 -16.51
C GLU A 775 1.79 30.46 -15.13
N TYR A 776 2.83 29.63 -15.13
CA TYR A 776 3.46 29.07 -13.95
C TYR A 776 4.99 29.18 -14.08
N GLY A 777 5.66 29.63 -13.02
CA GLY A 777 7.12 29.64 -12.93
C GLY A 777 7.63 28.31 -12.40
N SER A 778 7.77 27.32 -13.28
CA SER A 778 8.36 26.01 -13.02
C SER A 778 8.36 25.19 -14.31
N GLU A 779 9.26 24.21 -14.43
CA GLU A 779 9.18 23.21 -15.48
C GLU A 779 7.91 22.34 -15.30
N SER A 780 7.07 22.28 -16.34
CA SER A 780 5.92 21.38 -16.37
C SER A 780 6.36 19.97 -16.76
N CYS A 781 5.90 18.99 -15.98
CA CYS A 781 6.21 17.60 -16.23
C CYS A 781 5.13 16.93 -17.10
N ALA A 782 3.86 17.31 -16.95
CA ALA A 782 2.76 16.68 -17.69
C ALA A 782 1.43 17.46 -17.66
N VAL A 783 0.60 17.25 -18.68
CA VAL A 783 -0.78 17.75 -18.73
C VAL A 783 -1.72 16.63 -19.15
N HIS A 784 -2.80 16.44 -18.40
CA HIS A 784 -3.81 15.43 -18.70
C HIS A 784 -5.23 15.99 -18.67
N ARG A 785 -6.06 15.59 -19.65
CA ARG A 785 -7.50 15.87 -19.61
C ARG A 785 -8.19 14.99 -18.56
N LEU A 786 -8.86 15.64 -17.60
CA LEU A 786 -9.63 14.99 -16.53
C LEU A 786 -11.11 14.80 -16.85
N SER A 787 -11.69 15.69 -17.65
CA SER A 787 -13.11 15.64 -18.02
C SER A 787 -13.33 16.28 -19.38
N ASN A 788 -14.30 15.74 -20.12
CA ASN A 788 -14.78 16.28 -21.38
C ASN A 788 -15.91 17.30 -21.17
N GLN A 789 -16.77 17.15 -20.16
CA GLN A 789 -17.90 18.08 -19.92
C GLN A 789 -18.18 18.25 -18.42
N PRO A 790 -17.79 19.38 -17.80
CA PRO A 790 -17.03 20.49 -18.38
C PRO A 790 -15.56 20.12 -18.66
N ASP A 791 -14.89 20.89 -19.53
CA ASP A 791 -13.45 20.78 -19.77
C ASP A 791 -12.67 20.96 -18.47
N ARG A 792 -11.82 19.98 -18.12
CA ARG A 792 -10.90 20.05 -16.97
C ARG A 792 -9.57 19.43 -17.30
N PHE A 793 -8.50 20.02 -16.76
CA PHE A 793 -7.12 19.61 -17.00
C PHE A 793 -6.38 19.45 -15.67
N LEU A 794 -5.63 18.37 -15.52
CA LEU A 794 -4.62 18.22 -14.49
C LEU A 794 -3.31 18.72 -15.07
N VAL A 795 -2.75 19.75 -14.45
CA VAL A 795 -1.43 20.28 -14.77
C VAL A 795 -0.48 19.89 -13.64
N MET A 796 0.65 19.31 -14.00
CA MET A 796 1.69 18.92 -13.07
C MET A 796 2.98 19.64 -13.42
N THR A 797 3.54 20.32 -12.44
CA THR A 797 4.88 20.89 -12.48
C THR A 797 5.77 20.20 -11.47
N GLU A 798 7.07 20.48 -11.50
CA GLU A 798 8.05 19.90 -10.56
C GLU A 798 7.63 20.04 -9.08
N HIS A 799 6.90 21.10 -8.74
CA HIS A 799 6.57 21.43 -7.35
C HIS A 799 5.07 21.41 -7.04
N LEU A 800 4.20 21.28 -8.05
CA LEU A 800 2.77 21.50 -7.89
C LEU A 800 1.94 20.59 -8.80
N SER A 801 0.85 20.07 -8.27
CA SER A 801 -0.25 19.53 -9.08
C SER A 801 -1.50 20.36 -8.89
N THR A 802 -2.10 20.82 -9.99
CA THR A 802 -3.29 21.67 -9.97
C THR A 802 -4.32 21.24 -11.00
N VAL A 803 -5.60 21.44 -10.67
CA VAL A 803 -6.70 21.16 -11.57
C VAL A 803 -7.26 22.47 -12.11
N LEU A 804 -7.22 22.61 -13.43
CA LEU A 804 -7.74 23.76 -14.16
C LEU A 804 -9.09 23.44 -14.76
N GLU A 805 -10.06 24.32 -14.53
CA GLU A 805 -11.32 24.33 -15.26
C GLU A 805 -11.09 24.90 -16.68
N GLY A 806 -12.06 24.74 -17.59
CA GLY A 806 -11.97 25.21 -18.98
C GLY A 806 -11.85 26.73 -19.20
N ASN A 807 -11.73 27.53 -18.14
CA ASN A 807 -11.38 28.94 -18.15
C ASN A 807 -10.02 29.23 -17.48
N PHE A 808 -9.22 28.17 -17.24
CA PHE A 808 -7.96 28.18 -16.49
C PHE A 808 -8.04 28.73 -15.06
N THR A 809 -9.22 28.68 -14.46
CA THR A 809 -9.35 28.91 -13.01
C THR A 809 -9.19 27.60 -12.25
N THR A 810 -8.68 27.67 -11.02
CA THR A 810 -8.63 26.52 -10.12
C THR A 810 -10.02 26.23 -9.56
N SER A 811 -10.32 24.95 -9.32
CA SER A 811 -11.63 24.55 -8.80
C SER A 811 -11.93 25.18 -7.43
N ARG A 812 -13.18 25.62 -7.21
CA ARG A 812 -13.62 26.24 -5.93
C ARG A 812 -13.27 25.34 -4.72
N GLY A 813 -12.44 25.85 -3.82
CA GLY A 813 -12.00 25.17 -2.60
C GLY A 813 -10.59 24.55 -2.69
N GLN A 814 -9.94 24.62 -3.84
CA GLN A 814 -8.48 24.62 -3.94
C GLN A 814 -8.03 26.09 -3.87
N GLY A 815 -7.35 26.46 -2.79
CA GLY A 815 -6.60 27.72 -2.80
C GLY A 815 -5.53 27.65 -3.89
N TRP A 816 -5.01 28.79 -4.32
CA TRP A 816 -3.77 28.82 -5.12
C TRP A 816 -2.58 28.21 -4.35
N THR A 817 -2.72 28.06 -3.03
CA THR A 817 -2.02 27.06 -2.21
C THR A 817 -2.48 25.66 -2.63
N GLY A 818 -2.00 25.19 -3.78
CA GLY A 818 -2.20 23.80 -4.17
C GLY A 818 -1.66 22.86 -3.10
N VAL A 819 -2.08 21.61 -3.18
CA VAL A 819 -1.46 20.58 -2.36
C VAL A 819 0.02 20.58 -2.77
N ASN A 820 0.93 21.01 -1.89
CA ASN A 820 2.39 21.00 -2.10
C ASN A 820 2.97 19.58 -2.20
N PHE A 821 2.17 18.63 -2.66
CA PHE A 821 2.58 17.25 -2.89
C PHE A 821 2.41 16.98 -4.38
N LEU A 822 3.50 16.56 -5.01
CA LEU A 822 3.49 16.12 -6.39
C LEU A 822 2.54 14.92 -6.49
N VAL A 823 1.42 15.10 -7.19
CA VAL A 823 0.56 13.98 -7.56
C VAL A 823 1.22 13.37 -8.78
N GLU A 824 1.65 12.12 -8.65
CA GLU A 824 2.09 11.31 -9.79
C GLU A 824 0.91 10.43 -10.23
N PRO A 825 0.03 10.93 -11.13
CA PRO A 825 -1.10 10.17 -11.62
C PRO A 825 -0.59 9.10 -12.56
N PHE A 826 -1.02 7.88 -12.30
CA PHE A 826 -0.72 6.75 -13.16
C PHE A 826 -1.98 6.28 -13.91
N GLY A 827 -3.17 6.73 -13.49
CA GLY A 827 -4.34 6.64 -14.35
C GLY A 827 -5.43 7.64 -14.00
N ILE A 828 -6.27 7.94 -14.99
CA ILE A 828 -7.32 8.94 -14.86
C ILE A 828 -8.63 8.32 -15.34
N ASP A 829 -9.61 8.27 -14.45
CA ASP A 829 -10.97 7.93 -14.78
C ASP A 829 -11.73 9.19 -15.18
N ARG A 830 -11.77 9.47 -16.49
CA ARG A 830 -12.38 10.70 -17.02
C ARG A 830 -13.88 10.78 -16.77
N LEU A 831 -14.57 9.64 -16.79
CA LEU A 831 -16.03 9.55 -16.62
C LEU A 831 -16.46 9.97 -15.21
N HIS A 832 -15.73 9.49 -14.18
CA HIS A 832 -16.01 9.84 -12.79
C HIS A 832 -15.12 10.98 -12.26
N SER A 833 -14.24 11.51 -13.11
CA SER A 833 -13.22 12.51 -12.77
C SER A 833 -12.36 12.10 -11.56
N LEU A 834 -11.88 10.84 -11.56
CA LEU A 834 -11.02 10.30 -10.51
C LEU A 834 -9.58 10.16 -11.02
N ILE A 835 -8.62 10.35 -10.12
CA ILE A 835 -7.20 10.28 -10.41
C ILE A 835 -6.60 9.19 -9.54
N TYR A 836 -6.03 8.16 -10.15
CA TYR A 836 -5.26 7.12 -9.48
C TYR A 836 -3.82 7.60 -9.41
N ALA A 837 -3.33 7.84 -8.20
CA ALA A 837 -2.01 8.39 -7.95
C ALA A 837 -1.29 7.62 -6.85
N ARG A 838 0.02 7.64 -6.95
CA ARG A 838 0.93 7.06 -5.96
C ARG A 838 0.95 7.95 -4.70
N GLY A 839 0.91 7.38 -3.49
CA GLY A 839 1.24 8.09 -2.23
C GLY A 839 1.79 7.14 -1.17
N ASP A 840 2.58 7.60 -0.21
CA ASP A 840 3.49 6.80 0.64
C ASP A 840 3.03 5.35 0.96
N GLY A 841 3.54 4.36 0.21
CA GLY A 841 3.24 2.93 0.39
C GLY A 841 1.85 2.47 -0.08
N ILE A 842 1.02 3.35 -0.65
CA ILE A 842 -0.38 3.08 -1.01
C ILE A 842 -0.74 3.64 -2.40
N VAL A 843 -1.87 3.20 -2.93
CA VAL A 843 -2.52 3.86 -4.08
C VAL A 843 -3.66 4.72 -3.59
N ASN A 844 -3.61 6.01 -3.92
CA ASN A 844 -4.67 6.96 -3.66
C ASN A 844 -5.56 7.13 -4.89
N VAL A 845 -6.88 7.08 -4.68
CA VAL A 845 -7.86 7.53 -5.66
C VAL A 845 -8.32 8.91 -5.23
N LEU A 846 -7.89 9.93 -5.96
CA LEU A 846 -8.17 11.33 -5.71
C LEU A 846 -9.37 11.79 -6.54
N ASN A 847 -10.13 12.75 -6.02
CA ASN A 847 -11.13 13.49 -6.81
C ASN A 847 -10.50 14.72 -7.49
N THR A 848 -11.31 15.50 -8.21
CA THR A 848 -10.89 16.75 -8.87
C THR A 848 -10.38 17.84 -7.92
N LYS A 849 -10.61 17.71 -6.61
CA LYS A 849 -10.03 18.59 -5.59
C LYS A 849 -8.69 18.07 -5.08
N LEU A 850 -8.13 17.05 -5.71
CA LEU A 850 -6.92 16.32 -5.31
C LEU A 850 -7.02 15.75 -3.88
N ARG A 851 -8.23 15.42 -3.43
CA ARG A 851 -8.46 14.77 -2.13
C ARG A 851 -8.66 13.28 -2.32
N ALA A 852 -7.97 12.47 -1.53
CA ALA A 852 -8.18 11.04 -1.48
C ALA A 852 -9.62 10.73 -1.07
N ILE A 853 -10.35 10.01 -1.93
CA ILE A 853 -11.70 9.49 -1.66
C ILE A 853 -11.69 7.98 -1.41
N LYS A 854 -10.64 7.29 -1.87
CA LYS A 854 -10.41 5.86 -1.66
C LYS A 854 -8.91 5.61 -1.61
N GLN A 855 -8.48 4.66 -0.78
CA GLN A 855 -7.08 4.27 -0.63
C GLN A 855 -6.98 2.74 -0.70
N HIS A 856 -6.01 2.25 -1.47
CA HIS A 856 -5.67 0.83 -1.52
C HIS A 856 -4.44 0.58 -0.65
N LEU A 857 -4.70 0.29 0.63
CA LEU A 857 -3.66 0.12 1.65
C LEU A 857 -2.78 -1.12 1.44
N ASN A 858 -3.25 -2.10 0.65
CA ASN A 858 -2.49 -3.31 0.35
C ASN A 858 -1.65 -3.16 -0.93
N ALA A 859 -1.70 -2.02 -1.61
CA ALA A 859 -1.07 -1.85 -2.91
C ALA A 859 0.42 -1.45 -2.83
N GLU A 860 1.12 -1.89 -1.79
CA GLU A 860 2.51 -1.51 -1.47
C GLU A 860 3.47 -1.79 -2.63
N SER A 861 3.23 -2.86 -3.41
CA SER A 861 4.09 -3.25 -4.51
C SER A 861 4.16 -2.25 -5.67
N VAL A 862 3.20 -1.31 -5.78
CA VAL A 862 3.20 -0.26 -6.82
C VAL A 862 4.44 0.63 -6.73
N TRP A 863 5.05 0.73 -5.53
CA TRP A 863 6.20 1.59 -5.28
C TRP A 863 7.46 1.16 -6.03
N HIS A 864 7.52 -0.09 -6.47
CA HIS A 864 8.72 -0.64 -7.09
C HIS A 864 8.73 -0.53 -8.60
N PHE A 865 7.65 -0.04 -9.21
CA PHE A 865 7.56 0.14 -10.66
C PHE A 865 7.76 1.59 -11.05
N THR A 866 8.48 1.81 -12.13
CA THR A 866 8.60 3.12 -12.75
C THR A 866 7.39 3.40 -13.63
N MET A 867 6.96 4.65 -13.70
CA MET A 867 5.77 5.09 -14.44
C MET A 867 5.77 4.79 -15.97
N PRO A 868 6.91 4.68 -16.70
CA PRO A 868 6.90 4.29 -18.11
C PRO A 868 6.28 2.90 -18.36
N ASP A 869 6.24 2.06 -17.33
CA ASP A 869 5.80 0.67 -17.42
C ASP A 869 4.28 0.52 -17.22
N LEU A 870 3.53 1.59 -16.90
CA LEU A 870 2.08 1.45 -16.73
C LEU A 870 1.34 1.65 -18.05
N ALA A 871 0.79 0.56 -18.58
CA ALA A 871 -0.04 0.61 -19.77
C ALA A 871 -1.49 1.02 -19.45
N HIS A 872 -2.04 0.59 -18.30
CA HIS A 872 -3.49 0.62 -18.12
C HIS A 872 -4.03 0.42 -16.67
N ILE A 873 -5.25 0.88 -16.34
CA ILE A 873 -6.00 0.57 -15.09
C ILE A 873 -7.46 0.19 -15.38
N CYS A 874 -7.85 -1.04 -15.03
CA CYS A 874 -9.23 -1.50 -15.07
C CYS A 874 -9.95 -1.16 -13.76
N THR A 875 -10.89 -0.21 -13.82
CA THR A 875 -11.60 0.27 -12.62
C THR A 875 -12.65 -0.72 -12.09
N GLU A 876 -13.13 -1.66 -12.91
CA GLU A 876 -14.10 -2.68 -12.46
C GLU A 876 -13.44 -3.74 -11.58
N THR A 877 -12.29 -4.28 -12.00
CA THR A 877 -11.54 -5.30 -11.25
C THR A 877 -10.46 -4.72 -10.35
N GLN A 878 -10.23 -3.40 -10.40
CA GLN A 878 -9.18 -2.70 -9.64
C GLN A 878 -7.79 -3.28 -9.92
N THR A 879 -7.55 -3.61 -11.19
CA THR A 879 -6.28 -4.16 -11.70
C THR A 879 -5.55 -3.14 -12.57
N MET A 880 -4.22 -3.15 -12.51
CA MET A 880 -3.33 -2.34 -13.33
C MET A 880 -2.64 -3.25 -14.34
N LEU A 881 -2.51 -2.83 -15.60
CA LEU A 881 -1.71 -3.53 -16.61
C LEU A 881 -0.35 -2.86 -16.70
N LEU A 882 0.68 -3.60 -16.35
CA LEU A 882 2.08 -3.20 -16.44
C LEU A 882 2.68 -3.78 -17.74
N ASP A 883 3.50 -3.00 -18.42
CA ASP A 883 4.40 -3.39 -19.49
C ASP A 883 5.77 -3.64 -18.91
N VAL A 884 6.28 -4.86 -19.06
CA VAL A 884 7.59 -5.24 -18.53
C VAL A 884 8.36 -5.91 -19.65
N GLY A 885 9.24 -5.17 -20.33
CA GLY A 885 10.06 -5.71 -21.41
C GLY A 885 9.26 -6.20 -22.63
N GLY A 886 8.12 -5.57 -22.95
CA GLY A 886 7.28 -5.90 -24.11
C GLY A 886 6.26 -7.01 -23.89
N VAL A 887 6.19 -7.57 -22.68
CA VAL A 887 5.08 -8.44 -22.23
C VAL A 887 4.26 -7.73 -21.18
N LYS A 888 3.00 -8.13 -20.99
CA LYS A 888 2.11 -7.50 -20.02
C LYS A 888 1.91 -8.34 -18.78
N ILE A 889 1.70 -7.66 -17.66
CA ILE A 889 1.40 -8.24 -16.34
C ILE A 889 0.21 -7.48 -15.76
N LEU A 890 -0.75 -8.18 -15.17
CA LEU A 890 -1.81 -7.55 -14.38
C LEU A 890 -1.41 -7.52 -12.90
N TYR A 891 -1.61 -6.39 -12.26
CA TYR A 891 -1.42 -6.19 -10.84
C TYR A 891 -2.74 -5.84 -10.15
N ASN A 892 -3.16 -6.64 -9.19
CA ASN A 892 -4.40 -6.44 -8.44
C ASN A 892 -4.13 -5.59 -7.18
N MET A 893 -4.60 -4.34 -7.20
CA MET A 893 -4.37 -3.35 -6.13
C MET A 893 -5.08 -3.70 -4.81
N VAL A 894 -6.08 -4.60 -4.83
CA VAL A 894 -6.83 -4.99 -3.63
C VAL A 894 -6.13 -6.14 -2.90
N THR A 895 -5.66 -7.12 -3.67
CA THR A 895 -5.09 -8.38 -3.14
C THR A 895 -3.56 -8.39 -3.09
N ASN A 896 -2.89 -7.37 -3.64
CA ASN A 896 -1.44 -7.31 -3.79
C ASN A 896 -0.87 -8.51 -4.55
N LYS A 897 -1.50 -8.87 -5.67
CA LYS A 897 -1.12 -10.03 -6.49
C LYS A 897 -0.76 -9.59 -7.90
N PHE A 898 0.24 -10.25 -8.46
CA PHE A 898 0.62 -10.14 -9.87
C PHE A 898 0.14 -11.37 -10.62
N SER A 899 -0.36 -11.16 -11.83
CA SER A 899 -0.63 -12.25 -12.77
C SER A 899 0.67 -12.77 -13.37
N GLN A 900 0.62 -13.96 -13.95
CA GLN A 900 1.67 -14.41 -14.87
C GLN A 900 1.79 -13.44 -16.05
N LYS A 901 2.96 -13.40 -16.69
CA LYS A 901 3.17 -12.55 -17.87
C LYS A 901 2.43 -13.13 -19.08
N PHE A 902 1.88 -12.25 -19.92
CA PHE A 902 1.13 -12.66 -21.11
C PHE A 902 1.31 -11.68 -22.27
N SER A 903 0.95 -12.14 -23.47
CA SER A 903 0.89 -11.30 -24.66
C SER A 903 -0.45 -10.54 -24.69
N ALA A 904 -0.40 -9.21 -24.69
CA ALA A 904 -1.60 -8.38 -24.82
C ALA A 904 -1.87 -7.91 -26.26
N SER A 905 -1.25 -8.54 -27.26
CA SER A 905 -1.40 -8.16 -28.66
C SER A 905 -2.86 -8.21 -29.15
N ARG A 906 -3.66 -9.15 -28.60
CA ARG A 906 -5.10 -9.29 -28.85
C ARG A 906 -5.99 -8.72 -27.75
N LEU A 907 -5.44 -7.93 -26.84
CA LEU A 907 -6.16 -7.30 -25.75
C LEU A 907 -6.30 -5.80 -25.99
N TRP A 908 -7.53 -5.33 -26.03
CA TRP A 908 -7.87 -3.92 -26.12
C TRP A 908 -8.47 -3.41 -24.82
N PHE A 909 -8.17 -2.14 -24.57
CA PHE A 909 -8.63 -1.38 -23.41
C PHE A 909 -9.00 0.01 -23.92
N THR A 910 -10.09 0.57 -23.41
CA THR A 910 -10.39 2.00 -23.65
C THR A 910 -9.48 2.89 -22.80
N ALA A 911 -9.53 4.22 -22.96
CA ALA A 911 -8.72 5.14 -22.17
C ALA A 911 -9.13 5.15 -20.68
N THR A 912 -10.43 4.95 -20.43
CA THR A 912 -11.01 4.73 -19.09
C THR A 912 -11.84 3.45 -19.09
N PRO A 913 -11.22 2.27 -19.11
CA PRO A 913 -11.97 1.05 -19.22
C PRO A 913 -12.39 0.60 -17.83
N ARG A 914 -13.68 0.37 -17.77
CA ARG A 914 -14.22 -0.62 -16.86
C ARG A 914 -13.82 -2.03 -17.29
N ARG A 915 -13.46 -2.22 -18.57
CA ARG A 915 -13.41 -3.55 -19.19
C ARG A 915 -12.25 -3.75 -20.16
N SER A 916 -11.73 -4.97 -20.17
CA SER A 916 -10.73 -5.48 -21.10
C SER A 916 -11.42 -6.35 -22.13
N TYR A 917 -11.12 -6.12 -23.41
CA TYR A 917 -11.71 -6.86 -24.51
C TYR A 917 -10.65 -7.67 -25.24
N PHE A 918 -10.91 -8.94 -25.44
CA PHE A 918 -10.14 -9.76 -26.38
C PHE A 918 -10.80 -9.66 -27.76
N TRP A 919 -10.01 -9.60 -28.82
CA TRP A 919 -10.53 -9.40 -30.18
C TRP A 919 -9.95 -10.38 -31.19
N GLU A 920 -10.73 -10.59 -32.25
CA GLU A 920 -10.33 -11.31 -33.45
C GLU A 920 -10.87 -10.59 -34.69
N PHE A 921 -9.99 -10.35 -35.65
CA PHE A 921 -10.33 -9.67 -36.91
C PHE A 921 -10.14 -10.64 -38.07
N ASP A 922 -11.20 -10.86 -38.85
CA ASP A 922 -11.18 -11.62 -40.09
C ASP A 922 -11.18 -10.62 -41.25
N ASP A 923 -9.99 -10.32 -41.78
CA ASP A 923 -9.81 -9.37 -42.87
C ASP A 923 -10.61 -9.77 -44.12
N THR A 924 -10.66 -11.08 -44.44
CA THR A 924 -11.36 -11.59 -45.63
C THR A 924 -12.86 -11.34 -45.59
N LYS A 925 -13.45 -11.29 -44.39
CA LYS A 925 -14.87 -11.00 -44.18
C LYS A 925 -15.14 -9.58 -43.71
N SER A 926 -14.09 -8.78 -43.48
CA SER A 926 -14.19 -7.49 -42.79
C SER A 926 -15.07 -7.60 -41.54
N ALA A 927 -14.77 -8.61 -40.70
CA ALA A 927 -15.54 -8.92 -39.50
C ALA A 927 -14.65 -8.79 -38.26
N LEU A 928 -15.10 -7.99 -37.30
CA LEU A 928 -14.45 -7.79 -36.01
C LEU A 928 -15.30 -8.37 -34.89
N ARG A 929 -14.76 -9.40 -34.23
CA ARG A 929 -15.41 -10.05 -33.09
C ARG A 929 -14.67 -9.67 -31.81
N ILE A 930 -15.41 -9.29 -30.78
CA ILE A 930 -14.83 -8.98 -29.48
C ILE A 930 -15.50 -9.78 -28.35
N LYS A 931 -14.73 -10.04 -27.29
CA LYS A 931 -15.18 -10.69 -26.07
C LYS A 931 -14.73 -9.87 -24.87
N ASP A 932 -15.65 -9.58 -23.94
CA ASP A 932 -15.30 -9.00 -22.65
C ASP A 932 -14.62 -10.07 -21.79
N VAL A 933 -13.33 -9.87 -21.50
CA VAL A 933 -12.51 -10.81 -20.72
C VAL A 933 -12.12 -10.26 -19.36
N SER A 934 -12.66 -9.10 -18.97
CA SER A 934 -12.26 -8.36 -17.76
C SER A 934 -12.20 -9.22 -16.50
N ARG A 935 -13.23 -10.05 -16.29
CA ARG A 935 -13.33 -10.99 -15.16
C ARG A 935 -12.74 -12.36 -15.47
N GLU A 936 -12.69 -12.75 -16.75
CA GLU A 936 -12.10 -14.03 -17.16
C GLU A 936 -10.58 -14.02 -16.96
N LEU A 937 -9.91 -12.87 -17.10
CA LEU A 937 -8.47 -12.72 -16.87
C LEU A 937 -8.03 -13.17 -15.48
N GLU A 938 -8.88 -13.03 -14.45
CA GLU A 938 -8.58 -13.54 -13.11
C GLU A 938 -8.46 -15.08 -13.08
N ASN A 939 -9.24 -15.78 -13.92
CA ASN A 939 -9.27 -17.23 -13.99
C ASN A 939 -8.33 -17.80 -15.06
N LEU A 940 -8.04 -17.03 -16.13
CA LEU A 940 -7.19 -17.44 -17.24
C LEU A 940 -5.68 -17.35 -16.92
N LEU A 941 -5.33 -16.59 -15.89
CA LEU A 941 -3.94 -16.32 -15.51
C LEU A 941 -3.66 -16.88 -14.12
N GLU A 942 -2.45 -17.40 -13.88
CA GLU A 942 -1.98 -17.67 -12.52
C GLU A 942 -1.68 -16.37 -11.79
N TRP A 943 -2.01 -16.29 -10.50
CA TRP A 943 -1.78 -15.12 -9.66
C TRP A 943 -0.93 -15.45 -8.44
N ARG A 944 0.10 -14.65 -8.16
CA ARG A 944 0.97 -14.81 -6.99
C ARG A 944 1.17 -13.50 -6.25
N THR A 945 1.22 -13.58 -4.92
CA THR A 945 1.71 -12.49 -4.08
C THR A 945 3.23 -12.60 -4.07
N LEU A 946 3.91 -11.68 -4.76
CA LEU A 946 5.34 -11.78 -4.98
C LEU A 946 6.15 -10.86 -4.04
N LEU A 947 5.52 -9.83 -3.47
CA LEU A 947 6.10 -8.98 -2.42
C LEU A 947 5.20 -8.99 -1.17
N PRO A 948 5.55 -9.74 -0.11
CA PRO A 948 4.83 -9.70 1.16
C PRO A 948 5.03 -8.37 1.92
N LYS A 949 4.11 -8.05 2.85
CA LYS A 949 4.01 -6.78 3.62
C LYS A 949 5.23 -6.34 4.45
N ASN A 950 6.32 -7.12 4.46
CA ASN A 950 7.54 -6.85 5.23
C ASN A 950 8.81 -7.05 4.37
N SER A 951 8.70 -6.92 3.05
CA SER A 951 9.84 -7.08 2.14
C SER A 951 10.82 -5.91 2.32
N THR A 952 12.12 -6.20 2.31
CA THR A 952 13.16 -5.16 2.36
C THR A 952 13.29 -4.45 0.99
N GLU A 953 13.96 -3.29 0.95
CA GLU A 953 14.27 -2.61 -0.33
C GLU A 953 15.10 -3.51 -1.27
N GLU A 954 15.97 -4.34 -0.71
CA GLU A 954 16.76 -5.33 -1.48
C GLU A 954 15.87 -6.43 -2.06
N ASP A 955 14.91 -6.95 -1.29
CA ASP A 955 13.94 -7.94 -1.79
C ASP A 955 13.10 -7.37 -2.94
N ALA A 956 12.75 -6.09 -2.84
CA ALA A 956 11.99 -5.40 -3.87
C ALA A 956 12.80 -5.15 -5.15
N ALA A 957 14.06 -4.73 -5.03
CA ALA A 957 14.95 -4.56 -6.18
C ALA A 957 15.22 -5.90 -6.88
N LEU A 958 15.47 -6.97 -6.11
CA LEU A 958 15.62 -8.32 -6.65
C LEU A 958 14.35 -8.78 -7.38
N PHE A 959 13.18 -8.48 -6.83
CA PHE A 959 11.90 -8.82 -7.43
C PHE A 959 11.65 -8.08 -8.76
N VAL A 960 11.94 -6.77 -8.83
CA VAL A 960 11.81 -6.00 -10.07
C VAL A 960 12.70 -6.61 -11.15
N HIS A 961 13.97 -6.93 -10.82
CA HIS A 961 14.86 -7.61 -11.76
C HIS A 961 14.39 -9.00 -12.17
N GLN A 962 13.81 -9.79 -11.26
CA GLN A 962 13.18 -11.06 -11.62
C GLN A 962 11.97 -10.85 -12.53
N LEU A 963 11.16 -9.82 -12.31
CA LEU A 963 10.06 -9.50 -13.22
C LEU A 963 10.53 -8.99 -14.58
N GLU A 964 11.72 -8.42 -14.71
CA GLU A 964 12.30 -8.07 -16.01
C GLU A 964 12.76 -9.32 -16.78
N ASP A 965 13.14 -10.39 -16.09
CA ASP A 965 13.52 -11.67 -16.72
C ASP A 965 12.33 -12.32 -17.42
N LEU A 966 12.36 -12.34 -18.77
CA LEU A 966 11.30 -12.87 -19.63
C LEU A 966 10.87 -14.31 -19.29
N GLU A 967 11.71 -15.13 -18.66
CA GLU A 967 11.39 -16.51 -18.28
C GLU A 967 10.71 -16.61 -16.90
N TYR A 968 10.96 -15.66 -16.01
CA TYR A 968 10.40 -15.66 -14.66
C TYR A 968 8.88 -15.47 -14.66
N PHE A 969 8.18 -16.40 -14.01
CA PHE A 969 6.71 -16.40 -13.89
C PHE A 969 5.98 -16.36 -15.25
N THR A 970 6.58 -16.98 -16.27
CA THR A 970 5.93 -17.36 -17.51
C THR A 970 5.63 -18.85 -17.51
N VAL A 971 4.35 -19.23 -17.66
CA VAL A 971 4.00 -20.57 -18.13
C VAL A 971 2.89 -20.44 -19.14
N VAL A 972 3.25 -20.48 -20.42
CA VAL A 972 2.36 -21.07 -21.41
C VAL A 972 3.14 -22.14 -22.15
N LYS A 973 3.01 -23.40 -21.71
CA LYS A 973 3.25 -24.49 -22.65
C LYS A 973 2.15 -24.39 -23.70
N PRO A 974 2.46 -24.32 -25.01
CA PRO A 974 1.43 -24.46 -26.02
C PRO A 974 0.72 -25.79 -25.78
N ALA A 975 -0.62 -25.78 -25.82
CA ALA A 975 -1.36 -27.01 -25.99
C ALA A 975 -0.94 -27.57 -27.36
N GLY A 976 0.00 -28.51 -27.35
CA GLY A 976 0.32 -29.28 -28.55
C GLY A 976 -0.98 -29.93 -29.04
N PRO A 977 -1.25 -29.93 -30.36
CA PRO A 977 -2.47 -30.50 -30.94
C PRO A 977 -2.66 -32.01 -30.68
N GLU A 978 -1.70 -32.67 -30.04
CA GLU A 978 -1.73 -34.11 -29.76
C GLU A 978 -2.68 -34.50 -28.61
N ARG A 979 -2.97 -33.62 -27.63
CA ARG A 979 -3.83 -34.00 -26.48
C ARG A 979 -5.33 -33.96 -26.76
N LEU A 980 -5.78 -33.15 -27.71
CA LEU A 980 -7.19 -33.15 -28.13
C LEU A 980 -7.51 -34.31 -29.10
N ALA A 981 -6.48 -34.89 -29.74
CA ALA A 981 -6.63 -36.10 -30.55
C ALA A 981 -6.73 -37.37 -29.69
N GLU A 982 -5.98 -37.47 -28.59
CA GLU A 982 -6.00 -38.65 -27.71
C GLU A 982 -7.28 -38.73 -26.84
N GLU A 983 -7.84 -37.60 -26.41
CA GLU A 983 -9.09 -37.59 -25.64
C GLU A 983 -10.34 -37.81 -26.53
N ALA A 984 -10.29 -37.41 -27.80
CA ALA A 984 -11.33 -37.74 -28.78
C ALA A 984 -11.27 -39.20 -29.27
N ALA A 985 -10.07 -39.82 -29.29
CA ALA A 985 -9.90 -41.21 -29.70
C ALA A 985 -10.23 -42.24 -28.58
N SER A 986 -10.09 -41.89 -27.30
CA SER A 986 -10.36 -42.84 -26.20
C SER A 986 -11.85 -42.99 -25.82
N SER A 987 -12.74 -42.16 -26.38
CA SER A 987 -14.17 -42.17 -26.08
C SER A 987 -15.05 -42.84 -27.15
N ALA A 988 -14.47 -43.34 -28.25
CA ALA A 988 -15.21 -43.95 -29.35
C ALA A 988 -14.63 -45.32 -29.79
N GLY A 989 -15.10 -46.39 -29.14
CA GLY A 989 -15.01 -47.78 -29.61
C GLY A 989 -13.74 -48.54 -29.20
N GLY A 990 -13.77 -49.77 -28.73
CA GLY A 990 -14.82 -50.77 -28.63
C GLY A 990 -14.14 -52.13 -28.43
N ASN A 991 -14.59 -52.91 -27.45
CA ASN A 991 -14.27 -54.32 -27.34
C ASN A 991 -14.65 -55.04 -28.64
N LEU A 992 -13.71 -55.76 -29.28
CA LEU A 992 -13.83 -57.19 -29.63
C LEU A 992 -12.70 -57.66 -30.58
N ALA A 993 -12.08 -58.76 -30.15
CA ALA A 993 -11.53 -59.88 -30.93
C ALA A 993 -10.32 -59.68 -31.89
N GLN A 994 -9.22 -60.34 -31.48
CA GLN A 994 -8.18 -61.00 -32.30
C GLN A 994 -8.76 -61.83 -33.49
N PRO A 995 -7.98 -62.23 -34.54
CA PRO A 995 -6.59 -62.71 -34.43
C PRO A 995 -5.59 -62.53 -35.62
N SER A 996 -4.32 -62.81 -35.27
CA SER A 996 -3.28 -63.59 -36.00
C SER A 996 -2.53 -63.07 -37.25
N ALA A 997 -1.20 -63.21 -37.13
CA ALA A 997 -0.17 -63.46 -38.16
C ALA A 997 0.12 -62.29 -39.13
N GLU A 998 1.34 -62.00 -39.59
CA GLU A 998 2.61 -62.73 -39.65
C GLU A 998 3.69 -61.70 -40.10
N GLN A 999 4.96 -61.99 -39.76
CA GLN A 999 6.18 -61.75 -40.58
C GLN A 999 6.63 -60.29 -40.88
N THR A 1000 7.78 -59.89 -40.32
CA THR A 1000 9.13 -59.72 -40.96
C THR A 1000 9.15 -58.55 -41.96
N GLU A 1001 10.13 -57.65 -41.99
CA GLU A 1001 11.58 -57.79 -41.86
C GLU A 1001 12.16 -56.35 -41.91
N GLU A 1002 13.38 -56.19 -41.40
CA GLU A 1002 14.38 -55.19 -41.84
C GLU A 1002 14.06 -53.69 -41.74
N GLY A 1003 14.98 -52.82 -41.33
CA GLY A 1003 16.38 -52.96 -41.06
C GLY A 1003 16.92 -51.59 -40.66
N GLU A 1004 17.76 -51.64 -39.62
CA GLU A 1004 19.05 -50.95 -39.49
C GLU A 1004 19.26 -49.48 -39.89
N HIS A 1005 19.89 -48.80 -38.93
CA HIS A 1005 21.04 -47.88 -39.09
C HIS A 1005 20.76 -46.50 -39.73
N GLU A 1006 21.35 -45.39 -39.30
CA GLU A 1006 22.43 -45.12 -38.37
C GLU A 1006 22.42 -43.62 -38.03
N ARG A 1007 22.87 -43.31 -36.81
CA ARG A 1007 23.76 -42.22 -36.37
C ARG A 1007 23.74 -40.82 -37.01
N GLY A 1008 23.93 -39.86 -36.11
CA GLY A 1008 24.56 -38.55 -36.32
C GLY A 1008 23.79 -37.50 -35.52
N GLU A 1009 24.13 -37.26 -34.24
CA GLU A 1009 25.00 -36.14 -33.81
C GLU A 1009 24.55 -34.84 -34.49
N GLU A 1010 23.81 -33.96 -33.82
CA GLU A 1010 24.24 -33.06 -32.73
C GLU A 1010 23.09 -32.69 -31.78
#